data_AF-A0AAP5F1D5-F1
#
_entry.id   AF-A0AAP5F1D5-F1
#
_cell.length_a   1.000
_cell.length_b   1.000
_cell.length_c   1.000
_cell.angle_alpha   90.00
_cell.angle_beta   90.00
_cell.angle_gamma   90.00
#
_symmetry.space_group_name_H-M   'P 1'
#
loop_
_entity.id
_entity.type
_entity.pdbx_description
1 polymer ?
#
loop_
_entity_poly.entity_id
_entity_poly.type
_entity_poly.pdbx_seq_one_letter_code
_entity_poly.pdbx_strand_id
1 'polypeptide(L)'
;MSALTLALIGLNAVVSVNTYEYDELGRVIVERGNGVQNVRYAYDTEGRVTQVTDSQNRATRMSYDARGRLIQSIDAAGGTTQIAYDHADRPIRVSDPRNLVTTYEFDGFGQIWKQVSPDTGTTQHQYDAAGLRTSTARADGSVVSFGYDGLGRMTSASAEGRTMGYSYDWCGNGKGQLCGTSGPGTATHFAYTPNGQLQIRRDFTDLSGQKTDYSTTYGYDGINRLSQITYPNGDKATYTYGSQGKPSALMATVDGTQRSIISQANWKVTGAHEWLAYGNGLARGYNHDQEGRLTAMSVWGPNGSKVSYWDYQYSGDGEITAIVDAVDPNMTQLIGYDALSRMTKLTRFGVINNLSYDAGGNHDRYQAGNQLTQYSIDPGSNRVLNYTNQDGSRQYQYDALGNRISETAGSRISTYEYDAFNRMSRSNIGGTATDYVLNAQGQRVAKVNKNINSRYFYAGQNQLMTELNNGVWTNYFWFDGELVGLARSGQHNYVHTDHLGRPEFVTSPSQQTVWKAYNYAYGRSVQKDEIGGLNIGFPGQYYDAESGLWYNGFRDYDASIGRYVQSDPIGLAGGMNTYAYAESNPVNGVDPLGLAKIILFKKEEEKFYQGAQSMPDVQGRWAIYAHMSPNVVQNDKKGGARMNVADVAAMLKKAGWKPGEPVDFMGCRSAQGDHSIAERFSKAYNTPTTGATNYMWFNPGGVSGIWGKSEEGKKDTDNPGLFMSF
;
A
#
# COMPACT_ATOMS: atom_id res chain seq x y z
N MET A 1 -28.79 -35.56 -40.31
CA MET A 1 -27.86 -36.41 -39.54
C MET A 1 -26.53 -35.67 -39.52
N SER A 2 -25.95 -35.24 -38.41
CA SER A 2 -26.03 -35.68 -37.02
C SER A 2 -25.97 -34.46 -36.10
N ALA A 3 -26.78 -34.49 -35.05
CA ALA A 3 -26.77 -33.52 -33.97
C ALA A 3 -25.49 -33.64 -33.15
N LEU A 4 -24.87 -32.52 -32.81
CA LEU A 4 -24.13 -32.39 -31.56
C LEU A 4 -24.78 -31.25 -30.77
N THR A 5 -25.83 -31.59 -30.04
CA THR A 5 -26.45 -30.71 -29.05
C THR A 5 -25.57 -30.78 -27.80
N LEU A 6 -24.59 -29.87 -27.69
CA LEU A 6 -23.96 -29.61 -26.40
C LEU A 6 -24.86 -28.62 -25.66
N ALA A 7 -25.63 -29.13 -24.70
CA ALA A 7 -26.46 -28.33 -23.84
C ALA A 7 -25.56 -27.42 -22.97
N LEU A 8 -25.43 -26.16 -23.36
CA LEU A 8 -25.00 -25.08 -22.46
C LEU A 8 -26.16 -24.82 -21.49
N ILE A 9 -26.24 -25.61 -20.43
CA ILE A 9 -27.08 -25.29 -19.27
C ILE A 9 -26.35 -24.19 -18.48
N GLY A 10 -26.90 -22.98 -18.52
CA GLY A 10 -26.78 -21.98 -17.45
C GLY A 10 -25.53 -21.10 -17.44
N LEU A 11 -25.35 -20.22 -18.42
CA LEU A 11 -24.40 -19.09 -18.35
C LEU A 11 -25.01 -17.84 -19.00
N ASN A 12 -26.18 -17.40 -18.51
CA ASN A 12 -26.75 -16.08 -18.83
C ASN A 12 -26.92 -15.26 -17.53
N ALA A 13 -25.88 -15.22 -16.70
CA ALA A 13 -25.72 -14.12 -15.76
C ALA A 13 -24.75 -13.15 -16.44
N VAL A 14 -25.27 -12.07 -17.02
CA VAL A 14 -24.42 -10.94 -17.43
C VAL A 14 -23.79 -10.40 -16.13
N VAL A 15 -22.47 -10.54 -16.01
CA VAL A 15 -21.76 -10.25 -14.74
C VAL A 15 -21.46 -8.76 -14.57
N SER A 16 -21.43 -7.96 -15.63
CA SER A 16 -21.36 -6.49 -15.62
C SER A 16 -21.51 -5.95 -17.06
N VAL A 17 -22.05 -4.74 -17.25
CA VAL A 17 -22.12 -4.03 -18.54
C VAL A 17 -21.48 -2.66 -18.40
N ASN A 18 -20.45 -2.38 -19.21
CA ASN A 18 -19.90 -1.04 -19.36
C ASN A 18 -20.26 -0.49 -20.74
N THR A 19 -20.72 0.75 -20.80
CA THR A 19 -21.05 1.45 -22.04
C THR A 19 -20.08 2.59 -22.29
N TYR A 20 -19.65 2.74 -23.54
CA TYR A 20 -18.75 3.78 -23.99
C TYR A 20 -19.42 4.57 -25.10
N GLU A 21 -19.42 5.89 -24.99
CA GLU A 21 -19.78 6.79 -26.08
C GLU A 21 -18.52 7.41 -26.66
N TYR A 22 -18.51 7.56 -27.98
CA TYR A 22 -17.37 8.06 -28.73
C TYR A 22 -17.75 9.31 -29.52
N ASP A 23 -16.80 10.22 -29.71
CA ASP A 23 -16.93 11.29 -30.68
C ASP A 23 -16.65 10.81 -32.13
N GLU A 24 -16.75 11.73 -33.08
CA GLU A 24 -16.51 11.46 -34.51
C GLU A 24 -15.08 10.97 -34.83
N LEU A 25 -14.12 11.19 -33.92
CA LEU A 25 -12.74 10.74 -34.04
C LEU A 25 -12.49 9.40 -33.31
N GLY A 26 -13.52 8.79 -32.73
CA GLY A 26 -13.42 7.53 -32.00
C GLY A 26 -12.80 7.67 -30.60
N ARG A 27 -12.75 8.88 -30.03
CA ARG A 27 -12.29 9.13 -28.66
C ARG A 27 -13.45 8.97 -27.68
N VAL A 28 -13.20 8.40 -26.50
CA VAL A 28 -14.24 8.16 -25.48
C VAL A 28 -14.70 9.47 -24.87
N ILE A 29 -15.95 9.87 -25.06
CA ILE A 29 -16.51 11.08 -24.44
C ILE A 29 -17.35 10.80 -23.20
N VAL A 30 -17.87 9.58 -23.07
CA VAL A 30 -18.58 9.12 -21.88
C VAL A 30 -18.26 7.65 -21.60
N GLU A 31 -17.97 7.33 -20.35
CA GLU A 31 -17.87 5.97 -19.83
C GLU A 31 -18.94 5.79 -18.75
N ARG A 32 -19.74 4.71 -18.86
CA ARG A 32 -20.72 4.34 -17.82
C ARG A 32 -20.56 2.89 -17.41
N GLY A 33 -20.27 2.67 -16.13
CA GLY A 33 -20.30 1.37 -15.46
C GLY A 33 -21.69 1.08 -14.92
N ASN A 34 -22.31 0.00 -15.43
CA ASN A 34 -23.47 -0.72 -14.92
C ASN A 34 -24.62 0.11 -14.25
N GLY A 35 -24.85 1.33 -14.73
CA GLY A 35 -25.92 2.22 -14.28
C GLY A 35 -25.60 3.16 -13.10
N VAL A 36 -24.41 3.08 -12.50
CA VAL A 36 -24.01 3.91 -11.34
C VAL A 36 -22.90 4.90 -11.69
N GLN A 37 -21.86 4.46 -12.41
CA GLN A 37 -20.74 5.31 -12.79
C GLN A 37 -21.03 6.06 -14.10
N ASN A 38 -20.60 7.31 -14.21
CA ASN A 38 -20.79 8.17 -15.38
C ASN A 38 -19.67 9.22 -15.48
N VAL A 39 -18.57 8.86 -16.14
CA VAL A 39 -17.40 9.73 -16.35
C VAL A 39 -17.45 10.33 -17.74
N ARG A 40 -17.16 11.64 -17.86
CA ARG A 40 -17.21 12.38 -19.13
C ARG A 40 -15.88 13.06 -19.40
N TYR A 41 -15.50 13.09 -20.67
CA TYR A 41 -14.22 13.62 -21.13
C TYR A 41 -14.43 14.75 -22.14
N ALA A 42 -13.62 15.80 -22.03
CA ALA A 42 -13.45 16.80 -23.07
C ALA A 42 -12.03 16.75 -23.62
N TYR A 43 -11.87 17.10 -24.90
CA TYR A 43 -10.60 17.02 -25.61
C TYR A 43 -10.28 18.34 -26.31
N ASP A 44 -9.00 18.59 -26.53
CA ASP A 44 -8.54 19.62 -27.47
C ASP A 44 -8.48 19.10 -28.94
N THR A 45 -8.00 19.96 -29.83
CA THR A 45 -7.82 19.66 -31.25
C THR A 45 -6.78 18.59 -31.51
N GLU A 46 -5.84 18.37 -30.58
CA GLU A 46 -4.78 17.35 -30.67
C GLU A 46 -5.19 16.01 -30.03
N GLY A 47 -6.40 15.92 -29.45
CA GLY A 47 -6.89 14.69 -28.81
C GLY A 47 -6.41 14.46 -27.39
N ARG A 48 -5.88 15.49 -26.73
CA ARG A 48 -5.50 15.44 -25.31
C ARG A 48 -6.71 15.79 -24.44
N VAL A 49 -6.81 15.17 -23.27
CA VAL A 49 -7.95 15.35 -22.34
C VAL A 49 -7.85 16.70 -21.64
N THR A 50 -8.75 17.63 -21.90
CA THR A 50 -8.78 18.96 -21.26
C THR A 50 -9.69 19.02 -20.03
N GLN A 51 -10.62 18.07 -19.90
CA GLN A 51 -11.49 17.98 -18.74
C GLN A 51 -11.92 16.54 -18.48
N VAL A 52 -11.93 16.15 -17.21
CA VAL A 52 -12.60 14.94 -16.73
C VAL A 52 -13.69 15.38 -15.77
N THR A 53 -14.92 14.91 -16.00
CA THR A 53 -16.07 15.14 -15.11
C THR A 53 -16.56 13.81 -14.59
N ASP A 54 -16.59 13.62 -13.28
CA ASP A 54 -17.00 12.37 -12.65
C ASP A 54 -18.53 12.25 -12.51
N SER A 55 -18.98 11.16 -11.90
CA SER A 55 -20.40 10.81 -11.77
C SER A 55 -21.15 11.77 -10.84
N GLN A 56 -20.42 12.46 -9.98
CA GLN A 56 -20.94 13.51 -9.09
C GLN A 56 -20.83 14.91 -9.70
N ASN A 57 -20.46 15.02 -10.98
CA ASN A 57 -20.25 16.26 -11.73
C ASN A 57 -19.11 17.13 -11.20
N ARG A 58 -18.13 16.53 -10.52
CA ARG A 58 -16.90 17.18 -10.11
C ARG A 58 -15.95 17.18 -11.29
N ALA A 59 -15.39 18.35 -11.60
CA ALA A 59 -14.64 18.56 -12.84
C ALA A 59 -13.17 18.92 -12.56
N THR A 60 -12.26 18.11 -13.09
CA THR A 60 -10.83 18.43 -13.15
C THR A 60 -10.49 18.91 -14.56
N ARG A 61 -9.77 20.03 -14.68
CA ARG A 61 -9.36 20.63 -15.95
C ARG A 61 -7.85 20.56 -16.13
N MET A 62 -7.41 20.32 -17.35
CA MET A 62 -5.99 20.16 -17.69
C MET A 62 -5.60 21.10 -18.82
N SER A 63 -4.41 21.67 -18.71
CA SER A 63 -3.80 22.51 -19.75
C SER A 63 -2.43 21.95 -20.14
N TYR A 64 -2.12 22.01 -21.44
CA TYR A 64 -0.90 21.45 -22.02
C TYR A 64 -0.06 22.52 -22.71
N ASP A 65 1.24 22.27 -22.79
CA ASP A 65 2.12 23.05 -23.66
C ASP A 65 2.08 22.57 -25.12
N ALA A 66 2.85 23.24 -25.99
CA ALA A 66 2.95 22.88 -27.41
C ALA A 66 3.58 21.50 -27.67
N ARG A 67 4.23 20.89 -26.69
CA ARG A 67 4.83 19.54 -26.79
C ARG A 67 3.91 18.45 -26.24
N GLY A 68 2.70 18.78 -25.78
CA GLY A 68 1.78 17.78 -25.23
C GLY A 68 1.91 17.54 -23.73
N ARG A 69 2.76 18.28 -23.02
CA ARG A 69 3.04 18.03 -21.60
C ARG A 69 2.07 18.79 -20.70
N LEU A 70 1.62 18.17 -19.61
CA LEU A 70 0.68 18.76 -18.66
C LEU A 70 1.35 19.88 -17.86
N ILE A 71 0.98 21.13 -18.08
CA ILE A 71 1.56 22.28 -17.37
C ILE A 71 0.68 22.79 -16.24
N GLN A 72 -0.60 22.45 -16.25
CA GLN A 72 -1.55 22.86 -15.22
C GLN A 72 -2.68 21.84 -15.07
N SER A 73 -3.05 21.55 -13.82
CA SER A 73 -4.28 20.87 -13.45
C SER A 73 -5.06 21.74 -12.47
N ILE A 74 -6.36 21.91 -12.72
CA ILE A 74 -7.29 22.58 -11.81
C ILE A 74 -8.27 21.54 -11.32
N ASP A 75 -8.25 21.25 -10.03
CA ASP A 75 -9.14 20.27 -9.41
C ASP A 75 -10.58 20.80 -9.28
N ALA A 76 -11.50 19.92 -8.85
CA ALA A 76 -12.91 20.26 -8.73
C ALA A 76 -13.24 21.27 -7.61
N ALA A 77 -12.31 21.50 -6.68
CA ALA A 77 -12.41 22.55 -5.66
C ALA A 77 -11.79 23.89 -6.13
N GLY A 78 -11.21 23.92 -7.33
CA GLY A 78 -10.52 25.09 -7.89
C GLY A 78 -9.04 25.19 -7.48
N GLY A 79 -8.51 24.20 -6.76
CA GLY A 79 -7.09 24.11 -6.45
C GLY A 79 -6.27 23.93 -7.72
N THR A 80 -5.17 24.66 -7.83
CA THR A 80 -4.33 24.67 -9.04
C THR A 80 -2.99 24.01 -8.75
N THR A 81 -2.67 22.97 -9.50
CA THR A 81 -1.33 22.38 -9.57
C THR A 81 -0.64 22.84 -10.86
N GLN A 82 0.60 23.30 -10.77
CA GLN A 82 1.40 23.71 -11.93
C GLN A 82 2.67 22.89 -12.04
N ILE A 83 3.04 22.52 -13.26
CA ILE A 83 4.25 21.74 -13.54
C ILE A 83 5.06 22.49 -14.60
N ALA A 84 6.35 22.69 -14.31
CA ALA A 84 7.31 23.19 -15.29
C ALA A 84 8.33 22.10 -15.62
N TYR A 85 8.76 22.10 -16.87
CA TYR A 85 9.66 21.10 -17.44
C TYR A 85 10.92 21.73 -17.99
N ASP A 86 12.01 20.97 -18.03
CA ASP A 86 13.20 21.33 -18.80
C ASP A 86 13.01 21.02 -20.31
N HIS A 87 14.09 21.21 -21.09
CA HIS A 87 14.12 20.87 -22.51
C HIS A 87 14.07 19.35 -22.77
N ALA A 88 14.34 18.52 -21.75
CA ALA A 88 14.34 17.07 -21.82
C ALA A 88 12.99 16.44 -21.41
N ASP A 89 11.93 17.25 -21.30
CA ASP A 89 10.59 16.83 -20.86
C ASP A 89 10.52 16.29 -19.43
N ARG A 90 11.49 16.64 -18.58
CA ARG A 90 11.51 16.23 -17.16
C ARG A 90 10.94 17.34 -16.27
N PRO A 91 10.15 17.00 -15.24
CA PRO A 91 9.57 18.00 -14.33
C PRO A 91 10.67 18.60 -13.43
N ILE A 92 10.85 19.92 -13.51
CA ILE A 92 11.83 20.67 -12.70
C ILE A 92 11.18 21.48 -11.58
N ARG A 93 9.86 21.70 -11.65
CA ARG A 93 9.10 22.46 -10.66
C ARG A 93 7.66 21.98 -10.61
N VAL A 94 7.17 21.71 -9.41
CA VAL A 94 5.76 21.42 -9.12
C VAL A 94 5.27 22.40 -8.06
N SER A 95 4.19 23.11 -8.34
CA SER A 95 3.48 23.93 -7.36
C SER A 95 2.15 23.31 -6.99
N ASP A 96 1.90 23.14 -5.71
CA ASP A 96 0.64 22.63 -5.19
C ASP A 96 -0.44 23.74 -5.12
N PRO A 97 -1.71 23.42 -4.77
CA PRO A 97 -2.78 24.40 -4.64
C PRO A 97 -2.58 25.48 -3.56
N ARG A 98 -1.60 25.31 -2.66
CA ARG A 98 -1.18 26.32 -1.67
C ARG A 98 -0.01 27.17 -2.17
N ASN A 99 0.45 26.95 -3.41
CA ASN A 99 1.65 27.52 -3.99
C ASN A 99 2.96 27.08 -3.31
N LEU A 100 2.95 25.98 -2.57
CA LEU A 100 4.17 25.36 -2.09
C LEU A 100 4.90 24.71 -3.28
N VAL A 101 6.21 24.90 -3.36
CA VAL A 101 6.99 24.57 -4.56
C VAL A 101 8.02 23.51 -4.25
N THR A 102 7.93 22.38 -4.95
CA THR A 102 8.99 21.37 -5.00
C THR A 102 9.76 21.52 -6.30
N THR A 103 11.09 21.58 -6.24
CA THR A 103 11.95 21.68 -7.43
C THR A 103 12.90 20.50 -7.56
N TYR A 104 13.23 20.16 -8.80
CA TYR A 104 14.17 19.09 -9.14
C TYR A 104 15.23 19.63 -10.09
N GLU A 105 16.49 19.28 -9.81
CA GLU A 105 17.63 19.50 -10.69
C GLU A 105 18.16 18.13 -11.12
N PHE A 106 18.45 17.98 -12.40
CA PHE A 106 18.94 16.74 -12.99
C PHE A 106 20.39 16.86 -13.43
N ASP A 107 21.14 15.76 -13.36
CA ASP A 107 22.47 15.67 -13.95
C ASP A 107 22.40 15.47 -15.48
N GLY A 108 23.57 15.34 -16.11
CA GLY A 108 23.69 15.11 -17.56
C GLY A 108 23.13 13.76 -18.04
N PHE A 109 22.88 12.81 -17.14
CA PHE A 109 22.29 11.50 -17.43
C PHE A 109 20.78 11.44 -17.12
N GLY A 110 20.21 12.53 -16.59
CA GLY A 110 18.80 12.62 -16.23
C GLY A 110 18.43 12.00 -14.90
N GLN A 111 19.41 11.80 -14.03
CA GLN A 111 19.21 11.38 -12.66
C GLN A 111 18.94 12.61 -11.79
N ILE A 112 18.12 12.48 -10.76
CA ILE A 112 17.84 13.59 -9.83
C ILE A 112 19.11 13.90 -9.05
N TRP A 113 19.74 15.04 -9.32
CA TRP A 113 20.92 15.52 -8.60
C TRP A 113 20.52 16.22 -7.30
N LYS A 114 19.44 17.01 -7.34
CA LYS A 114 18.97 17.78 -6.19
C LYS A 114 17.45 17.93 -6.21
N GLN A 115 16.86 17.85 -5.04
CA GLN A 115 15.46 18.16 -4.77
C GLN A 115 15.39 19.24 -3.68
N VAL A 116 14.49 20.20 -3.84
CA VAL A 116 14.13 21.14 -2.76
C VAL A 116 12.64 20.98 -2.50
N SER A 117 12.30 20.65 -1.26
CA SER A 117 10.92 20.46 -0.79
C SER A 117 10.60 21.45 0.32
N PRO A 118 9.39 22.02 0.35
CA PRO A 118 8.90 22.82 1.48
C PRO A 118 8.79 21.99 2.77
N ASP A 119 8.54 20.69 2.65
CA ASP A 119 8.27 19.80 3.78
C ASP A 119 9.54 19.15 4.35
N THR A 120 10.58 18.95 3.53
CA THR A 120 11.80 18.20 3.91
C THR A 120 13.12 18.95 3.63
N GLY A 121 13.05 20.17 3.10
CA GLY A 121 14.23 20.96 2.74
C GLY A 121 14.97 20.44 1.50
N THR A 122 16.28 20.69 1.45
CA THR A 122 17.14 20.29 0.31
C THR A 122 17.67 18.86 0.49
N THR A 123 17.53 18.04 -0.55
CA THR A 123 18.16 16.72 -0.67
C THR A 123 19.05 16.70 -1.91
N GLN A 124 20.24 16.14 -1.81
CA GLN A 124 21.18 15.99 -2.92
C GLN A 124 21.63 14.54 -3.05
N HIS A 125 21.80 14.08 -4.29
CA HIS A 125 22.21 12.71 -4.58
C HIS A 125 23.53 12.68 -5.35
N GLN A 126 24.27 11.60 -5.17
CA GLN A 126 25.46 11.27 -5.95
C GLN A 126 25.28 9.88 -6.55
N TYR A 127 25.87 9.68 -7.73
CA TYR A 127 25.75 8.44 -8.50
C TYR A 127 27.14 7.96 -8.94
N ASP A 128 27.28 6.65 -9.11
CA ASP A 128 28.46 6.08 -9.77
C ASP A 128 28.30 6.08 -11.31
N ALA A 129 29.33 5.58 -12.00
CA ALA A 129 29.33 5.50 -13.47
C ALA A 129 28.29 4.52 -14.04
N ALA A 130 27.70 3.65 -13.21
CA ALA A 130 26.64 2.73 -13.59
C ALA A 130 25.23 3.32 -13.33
N GLY A 131 25.15 4.54 -12.82
CA GLY A 131 23.90 5.20 -12.47
C GLY A 131 23.30 4.72 -11.13
N LEU A 132 24.08 4.05 -10.29
CA LEU A 132 23.64 3.62 -8.96
C LEU A 132 23.89 4.75 -7.97
N ARG A 133 22.90 5.06 -7.14
CA ARG A 133 23.00 6.15 -6.16
C ARG A 133 23.97 5.79 -5.05
N THR A 134 25.11 6.46 -4.95
CA THR A 134 26.17 6.20 -3.95
C THR A 134 26.01 7.02 -2.68
N SER A 135 25.31 8.16 -2.73
CA SER A 135 25.09 9.00 -1.55
C SER A 135 23.80 9.81 -1.64
N THR A 136 23.25 10.14 -0.48
CA THR A 136 22.17 11.11 -0.28
C THR A 136 22.50 12.02 0.89
N ALA A 137 22.68 13.32 0.63
CA ALA A 137 22.79 14.36 1.64
C ALA A 137 21.44 15.03 1.85
N ARG A 138 21.01 15.21 3.09
CA ARG A 138 19.69 15.78 3.45
C ARG A 138 19.81 17.16 4.09
N ALA A 139 18.66 17.79 4.35
CA ALA A 139 18.58 19.18 4.79
C ALA A 139 19.12 19.42 6.21
N ASP A 140 19.15 18.39 7.05
CA ASP A 140 19.75 18.41 8.38
C ASP A 140 21.28 18.21 8.37
N GLY A 141 21.88 18.02 7.19
CA GLY A 141 23.30 17.72 7.01
C GLY A 141 23.64 16.23 7.14
N SER A 142 22.66 15.36 7.43
CA SER A 142 22.87 13.91 7.45
C SER A 142 23.20 13.40 6.04
N VAL A 143 24.09 12.40 5.99
CA VAL A 143 24.49 11.74 4.74
C VAL A 143 24.31 10.25 4.87
N VAL A 144 23.60 9.64 3.92
CA VAL A 144 23.52 8.20 3.76
C VAL A 144 24.34 7.78 2.56
N SER A 145 25.32 6.92 2.77
CA SER A 145 26.13 6.32 1.72
C SER A 145 25.66 4.92 1.39
N PHE A 146 25.72 4.53 0.13
CA PHE A 146 25.27 3.23 -0.35
C PHE A 146 26.40 2.47 -1.03
N GLY A 147 26.47 1.16 -0.78
CA GLY A 147 27.39 0.24 -1.44
C GLY A 147 26.63 -0.77 -2.30
N TYR A 148 27.22 -1.19 -3.41
CA TYR A 148 26.63 -2.16 -4.34
C TYR A 148 27.64 -3.26 -4.70
N ASP A 149 27.13 -4.43 -5.09
CA ASP A 149 27.95 -5.47 -5.72
C ASP A 149 28.08 -5.27 -7.24
N GLY A 150 28.88 -6.10 -7.91
CA GLY A 150 29.05 -6.03 -9.38
C GLY A 150 27.77 -6.31 -10.19
N LEU A 151 26.70 -6.77 -9.55
CA LEU A 151 25.39 -6.93 -10.17
C LEU A 151 24.48 -5.72 -9.97
N GLY A 152 24.92 -4.70 -9.23
CA GLY A 152 24.16 -3.49 -8.91
C GLY A 152 23.13 -3.68 -7.80
N ARG A 153 23.28 -4.72 -6.96
CA ARG A 153 22.42 -4.92 -5.78
C ARG A 153 23.05 -4.22 -4.58
N MET A 154 22.27 -3.52 -3.76
CA MET A 154 22.85 -2.85 -2.59
C MET A 154 23.36 -3.89 -1.60
N THR A 155 24.58 -3.65 -1.10
CA THR A 155 25.26 -4.42 -0.07
C THR A 155 25.35 -3.65 1.24
N SER A 156 25.25 -2.33 1.21
CA SER A 156 25.22 -1.52 2.43
C SER A 156 24.46 -0.20 2.28
N ALA A 157 23.89 0.26 3.40
CA ALA A 157 23.51 1.65 3.61
C ALA A 157 24.11 2.12 4.94
N SER A 158 24.87 3.22 4.93
CA SER A 158 25.62 3.69 6.10
C SER A 158 25.35 5.16 6.39
N ALA A 159 25.09 5.48 7.65
CA ALA A 159 24.83 6.84 8.12
C ALA A 159 25.22 6.97 9.60
N GLU A 160 25.90 8.08 9.97
CA GLU A 160 26.34 8.38 11.35
C GLU A 160 27.05 7.20 12.08
N GLY A 161 27.95 6.50 11.38
CA GLY A 161 28.69 5.35 11.95
C GLY A 161 27.85 4.09 12.13
N ARG A 162 26.58 4.09 11.74
CA ARG A 162 25.70 2.91 11.66
C ARG A 162 25.69 2.36 10.24
N THR A 163 25.63 1.04 10.11
CA THR A 163 25.57 0.36 8.81
C THR A 163 24.48 -0.69 8.81
N MET A 164 23.63 -0.63 7.79
CA MET A 164 22.75 -1.71 7.37
C MET A 164 23.47 -2.51 6.28
N GLY A 165 23.58 -3.81 6.44
CA GLY A 165 24.21 -4.72 5.48
C GLY A 165 23.18 -5.60 4.77
N TYR A 166 23.45 -5.92 3.52
CA TYR A 166 22.66 -6.83 2.69
C TYR A 166 23.58 -7.83 2.00
N SER A 167 23.21 -9.10 2.05
CA SER A 167 24.03 -10.20 1.55
C SER A 167 23.19 -11.16 0.73
N TYR A 168 23.74 -11.65 -0.37
CA TYR A 168 23.03 -12.44 -1.38
C TYR A 168 23.74 -13.76 -1.66
N ASP A 169 23.03 -14.68 -2.29
CA ASP A 169 23.58 -15.87 -2.98
C ASP A 169 24.30 -16.92 -2.12
N TRP A 170 24.41 -16.75 -0.80
CA TRP A 170 25.14 -17.68 0.08
C TRP A 170 24.26 -18.69 0.80
N CYS A 171 22.96 -18.43 0.93
CA CYS A 171 21.99 -19.27 1.62
C CYS A 171 21.43 -20.39 0.73
N GLY A 172 20.79 -21.38 1.36
CA GLY A 172 20.18 -22.52 0.67
C GLY A 172 19.17 -22.08 -0.39
N ASN A 173 19.38 -22.52 -1.64
CA ASN A 173 18.61 -22.16 -2.84
C ASN A 173 18.48 -20.64 -3.11
N GLY A 174 19.31 -19.80 -2.48
CA GLY A 174 19.18 -18.33 -2.55
C GLY A 174 19.95 -17.65 -3.68
N LYS A 175 20.30 -18.36 -4.76
CA LYS A 175 21.03 -17.74 -5.89
C LYS A 175 20.16 -16.67 -6.57
N GLY A 176 20.69 -15.46 -6.63
CA GLY A 176 19.99 -14.27 -7.09
C GLY A 176 19.04 -13.64 -6.07
N GLN A 177 19.01 -14.12 -4.83
CA GLN A 177 18.07 -13.72 -3.80
C GLN A 177 18.80 -13.19 -2.55
N LEU A 178 18.08 -12.42 -1.73
CA LEU A 178 18.60 -11.84 -0.49
C LEU A 178 18.72 -12.94 0.56
N CYS A 179 19.93 -13.23 1.01
CA CYS A 179 20.20 -14.29 1.98
C CYS A 179 20.34 -13.79 3.41
N GLY A 180 20.67 -12.52 3.58
CA GLY A 180 20.67 -11.94 4.91
C GLY A 180 20.76 -10.43 4.92
N THR A 181 20.25 -9.85 6.00
CA THR A 181 20.39 -8.43 6.33
C THR A 181 20.99 -8.28 7.72
N SER A 182 21.77 -7.24 7.95
CA SER A 182 22.34 -6.91 9.26
C SER A 182 22.17 -5.44 9.59
N GLY A 183 22.07 -5.09 10.86
CA GLY A 183 22.02 -3.73 11.35
C GLY A 183 22.53 -3.66 12.79
N PRO A 184 22.54 -2.46 13.40
CA PRO A 184 22.92 -2.31 14.81
C PRO A 184 22.06 -3.23 15.71
N GLY A 185 22.70 -4.22 16.34
CA GLY A 185 22.04 -5.18 17.22
C GLY A 185 20.97 -6.05 16.54
N THR A 186 20.93 -6.14 15.20
CA THR A 186 19.91 -6.93 14.48
C THR A 186 20.50 -7.68 13.30
N ALA A 187 19.96 -8.85 13.00
CA ALA A 187 20.20 -9.53 11.73
C ALA A 187 18.99 -10.38 11.34
N THR A 188 18.76 -10.57 10.05
CA THR A 188 17.75 -11.47 9.53
C THR A 188 18.39 -12.35 8.47
N HIS A 189 18.22 -13.66 8.55
CA HIS A 189 18.69 -14.63 7.55
C HIS A 189 17.51 -15.30 6.86
N PHE A 190 17.69 -15.57 5.57
CA PHE A 190 16.70 -16.23 4.73
C PHE A 190 17.24 -17.53 4.18
N ALA A 191 16.36 -18.49 3.95
CA ALA A 191 16.62 -19.66 3.12
C ALA A 191 15.38 -19.96 2.28
N TYR A 192 15.59 -20.60 1.14
CA TYR A 192 14.56 -20.77 0.13
C TYR A 192 14.38 -22.24 -0.24
N THR A 193 13.20 -22.55 -0.76
CA THR A 193 12.93 -23.84 -1.41
C THR A 193 13.65 -23.90 -2.77
N PRO A 194 13.84 -25.09 -3.36
CA PRO A 194 14.38 -25.21 -4.72
C PRO A 194 13.58 -24.44 -5.78
N ASN A 195 12.29 -24.18 -5.53
CA ASN A 195 11.39 -23.42 -6.41
C ASN A 195 11.44 -21.90 -6.12
N GLY A 196 12.39 -21.43 -5.32
CA GLY A 196 12.66 -20.01 -5.05
C GLY A 196 11.73 -19.35 -4.02
N GLN A 197 10.86 -20.12 -3.35
CA GLN A 197 9.94 -19.62 -2.33
C GLN A 197 10.62 -19.52 -0.96
N LEU A 198 10.27 -18.53 -0.16
CA LEU A 198 10.83 -18.36 1.19
C LEU A 198 10.52 -19.60 2.06
N GLN A 199 11.54 -20.27 2.59
CA GLN A 199 11.41 -21.44 3.44
C GLN A 199 11.66 -21.10 4.92
N ILE A 200 12.66 -20.27 5.19
CA ILE A 200 13.06 -19.90 6.54
C ILE A 200 13.32 -18.40 6.57
N ARG A 201 12.77 -17.73 7.58
CA ARG A 201 13.19 -16.42 8.06
C ARG A 201 13.69 -16.59 9.49
N ARG A 202 14.92 -16.20 9.78
CA ARG A 202 15.53 -16.26 11.11
C ARG A 202 15.96 -14.87 11.55
N ASP A 203 15.36 -14.36 12.63
CA ASP A 203 15.57 -13.02 13.14
C ASP A 203 16.39 -13.06 14.43
N PHE A 204 17.49 -12.33 14.43
CA PHE A 204 18.42 -12.15 15.54
C PHE A 204 18.29 -10.72 16.08
N THR A 205 18.23 -10.58 17.40
CA THR A 205 18.35 -9.27 18.06
C THR A 205 19.32 -9.35 19.22
N ASP A 206 20.09 -8.30 19.45
CA ASP A 206 20.97 -8.09 20.61
C ASP A 206 20.68 -6.69 21.17
N LEU A 207 19.84 -6.65 22.20
CA LEU A 207 19.43 -5.41 22.86
C LEU A 207 20.07 -5.35 24.24
N SER A 208 21.12 -4.55 24.39
CA SER A 208 21.85 -4.38 25.65
C SER A 208 22.30 -5.72 26.27
N GLY A 209 22.76 -6.66 25.43
CA GLY A 209 23.22 -7.99 25.85
C GLY A 209 22.11 -9.05 25.92
N GLN A 210 20.84 -8.66 25.75
CA GLN A 210 19.75 -9.62 25.60
C GLN A 210 19.66 -10.11 24.16
N LYS A 211 20.30 -11.25 23.91
CA LYS A 211 20.32 -11.91 22.61
C LYS A 211 19.10 -12.80 22.42
N THR A 212 18.40 -12.63 21.30
CA THR A 212 17.35 -13.54 20.85
C THR A 212 17.64 -14.04 19.46
N ASP A 213 17.16 -15.24 19.17
CA ASP A 213 17.34 -15.93 17.90
C ASP A 213 16.12 -16.81 17.64
N TYR A 214 15.26 -16.36 16.73
CA TYR A 214 13.98 -16.97 16.47
C TYR A 214 13.79 -17.20 14.98
N SER A 215 13.04 -18.24 14.63
CA SER A 215 12.77 -18.57 13.24
C SER A 215 11.28 -18.74 12.96
N THR A 216 10.84 -18.21 11.83
CA THR A 216 9.57 -18.55 11.20
C THR A 216 9.86 -19.42 9.98
N THR A 217 9.18 -20.55 9.84
CA THR A 217 9.36 -21.46 8.70
C THR A 217 8.08 -21.61 7.89
N TYR A 218 8.24 -21.84 6.60
CA TYR A 218 7.17 -21.92 5.62
C TYR A 218 7.25 -23.25 4.89
N GLY A 219 6.14 -24.00 4.92
CA GLY A 219 5.93 -25.23 4.18
C GLY A 219 5.04 -25.00 2.97
N TYR A 220 5.26 -25.77 1.90
CA TYR A 220 4.52 -25.68 0.66
C TYR A 220 3.95 -27.05 0.27
N ASP A 221 2.82 -27.06 -0.45
CA ASP A 221 2.26 -28.28 -1.03
C ASP A 221 2.98 -28.70 -2.32
N GLY A 222 2.57 -29.84 -2.90
CA GLY A 222 3.20 -30.41 -4.09
C GLY A 222 3.08 -29.56 -5.37
N ILE A 223 2.33 -28.45 -5.34
CA ILE A 223 2.22 -27.48 -6.43
C ILE A 223 2.65 -26.07 -6.00
N ASN A 224 3.48 -25.98 -4.95
CA ASN A 224 4.11 -24.74 -4.49
C ASN A 224 3.15 -23.69 -3.93
N ARG A 225 2.07 -24.08 -3.25
CA ARG A 225 1.23 -23.16 -2.47
C ARG A 225 1.54 -23.28 -0.99
N LEU A 226 1.45 -22.18 -0.25
CA LEU A 226 1.75 -22.13 1.19
C LEU A 226 0.84 -23.08 1.99
N SER A 227 1.38 -24.19 2.47
CA SER A 227 0.62 -25.20 3.22
C SER A 227 0.77 -25.06 4.73
N GLN A 228 1.88 -24.48 5.21
CA GLN A 228 2.11 -24.31 6.63
C GLN A 228 3.02 -23.12 6.96
N ILE A 229 2.73 -22.45 8.07
CA ILE A 229 3.66 -21.55 8.76
C ILE A 229 3.93 -22.16 10.13
N THR A 230 5.21 -22.26 10.53
CA THR A 230 5.60 -22.51 11.92
C THR A 230 6.15 -21.22 12.52
N TYR A 231 5.53 -20.77 13.60
CA TYR A 231 5.86 -19.54 14.31
C TYR A 231 7.08 -19.72 15.23
N PRO A 232 7.71 -18.62 15.68
CA PRO A 232 8.86 -18.65 16.58
C PRO A 232 8.72 -19.50 17.86
N ASN A 233 7.52 -19.58 18.42
CA ASN A 233 7.23 -20.36 19.62
C ASN A 233 6.89 -21.84 19.32
N GLY A 234 6.93 -22.27 18.05
CA GLY A 234 6.63 -23.63 17.62
C GLY A 234 5.16 -23.89 17.25
N ASP A 235 4.26 -22.93 17.50
CA ASP A 235 2.88 -23.01 17.02
C ASP A 235 2.83 -23.03 15.49
N LYS A 236 1.71 -23.49 14.93
CA LYS A 236 1.56 -23.66 13.49
C LYS A 236 0.24 -23.14 12.96
N ALA A 237 0.27 -22.57 11.77
CA ALA A 237 -0.89 -22.33 10.93
C ALA A 237 -0.80 -23.25 9.70
N THR A 238 -1.78 -24.12 9.48
CA THR A 238 -1.81 -25.08 8.37
C THR A 238 -2.99 -24.78 7.47
N TYR A 239 -2.71 -24.61 6.17
CA TYR A 239 -3.67 -24.25 5.14
C TYR A 239 -4.04 -25.48 4.32
N THR A 240 -5.31 -25.60 4.00
CA THR A 240 -5.80 -26.51 2.95
C THR A 240 -6.37 -25.68 1.82
N TYR A 241 -6.45 -26.28 0.63
CA TYR A 241 -6.89 -25.60 -0.57
C TYR A 241 -8.00 -26.38 -1.27
N GLY A 242 -8.96 -25.63 -1.82
CA GLY A 242 -10.05 -26.18 -2.62
C GLY A 242 -9.63 -26.47 -4.06
N SER A 243 -10.57 -27.04 -4.83
CA SER A 243 -10.38 -27.40 -6.25
C SER A 243 -10.11 -26.19 -7.15
N GLN A 244 -10.49 -24.98 -6.73
CA GLN A 244 -10.24 -23.73 -7.46
C GLN A 244 -8.83 -23.15 -7.24
N GLY A 245 -7.98 -23.83 -6.48
CA GLY A 245 -6.63 -23.34 -6.21
C GLY A 245 -6.51 -22.39 -5.02
N LYS A 246 -7.63 -21.93 -4.45
CA LYS A 246 -7.74 -20.99 -3.33
C LYS A 246 -7.75 -21.68 -1.96
N PRO A 247 -7.27 -21.02 -0.88
CA PRO A 247 -7.37 -21.55 0.48
C PRO A 247 -8.82 -21.91 0.84
N SER A 248 -9.03 -23.10 1.39
CA SER A 248 -10.36 -23.60 1.79
C SER A 248 -10.53 -23.72 3.30
N ALA A 249 -9.45 -23.88 4.07
CA ALA A 249 -9.51 -23.93 5.54
C ALA A 249 -8.16 -23.57 6.15
N LEU A 250 -8.20 -23.15 7.42
CA LEU A 250 -7.04 -22.82 8.25
C LEU A 250 -7.15 -23.49 9.62
N MET A 251 -6.16 -24.30 9.96
CA MET A 251 -6.03 -24.93 11.27
C MET A 251 -4.82 -24.36 12.01
N ALA A 252 -5.03 -23.99 13.28
CA ALA A 252 -3.96 -23.62 14.19
C ALA A 252 -3.59 -24.80 15.10
N THR A 253 -2.30 -25.05 15.29
CA THR A 253 -1.77 -25.90 16.36
C THR A 253 -1.10 -24.99 17.37
N VAL A 254 -1.65 -24.88 18.59
CA VAL A 254 -1.11 -24.06 19.67
C VAL A 254 -0.91 -24.94 20.90
N ASP A 255 0.28 -24.90 21.48
CA ASP A 255 0.66 -25.76 22.62
C ASP A 255 0.31 -27.24 22.37
N GLY A 256 0.53 -27.72 21.14
CA GLY A 256 0.21 -29.09 20.71
C GLY A 256 -1.27 -29.38 20.44
N THR A 257 -2.18 -28.45 20.73
CA THR A 257 -3.62 -28.62 20.50
C THR A 257 -4.03 -28.04 19.15
N GLN A 258 -4.72 -28.85 18.34
CA GLN A 258 -5.27 -28.41 17.05
C GLN A 258 -6.66 -27.79 17.22
N ARG A 259 -6.85 -26.62 16.63
CA ARG A 259 -8.17 -25.97 16.48
C ARG A 259 -8.33 -25.39 15.09
N SER A 260 -9.50 -25.56 14.51
CA SER A 260 -9.86 -24.84 13.29
C SER A 260 -10.02 -23.35 13.61
N ILE A 261 -9.37 -22.49 12.81
CA ILE A 261 -9.59 -21.05 12.79
C ILE A 261 -10.65 -20.73 11.73
N ILE A 262 -10.41 -21.19 10.49
CA ILE A 262 -11.38 -21.23 9.40
C ILE A 262 -11.65 -22.70 9.08
N SER A 263 -12.90 -23.14 9.22
CA SER A 263 -13.30 -24.53 8.95
C SER A 263 -13.62 -24.75 7.48
N GLN A 264 -14.13 -23.72 6.80
CA GLN A 264 -14.42 -23.74 5.38
C GLN A 264 -14.44 -22.30 4.82
N ALA A 265 -14.04 -22.14 3.57
CA ALA A 265 -14.12 -20.90 2.82
C ALA A 265 -14.68 -21.15 1.41
N ASN A 266 -15.56 -20.26 0.97
CA ASN A 266 -16.09 -20.25 -0.40
C ASN A 266 -15.74 -18.94 -1.09
N TRP A 267 -15.61 -19.06 -2.41
CA TRP A 267 -15.10 -18.01 -3.29
C TRP A 267 -16.09 -17.78 -4.42
N LYS A 268 -16.28 -16.51 -4.77
CA LYS A 268 -16.97 -16.14 -6.01
C LYS A 268 -16.09 -16.49 -7.21
N VAL A 269 -16.70 -16.61 -8.39
CA VAL A 269 -15.97 -16.82 -9.65
C VAL A 269 -14.97 -15.69 -9.95
N THR A 270 -15.22 -14.49 -9.43
CA THR A 270 -14.30 -13.34 -9.49
C THR A 270 -13.03 -13.52 -8.65
N GLY A 271 -13.00 -14.50 -7.75
CA GLY A 271 -11.92 -14.73 -6.80
C GLY A 271 -12.05 -13.98 -5.47
N ALA A 272 -13.12 -13.20 -5.28
CA ALA A 272 -13.46 -12.57 -4.00
C ALA A 272 -14.04 -13.59 -3.01
N HIS A 273 -13.93 -13.32 -1.70
CA HIS A 273 -14.62 -14.10 -0.68
C HIS A 273 -16.14 -14.05 -0.90
N GLU A 274 -16.79 -15.19 -0.75
CA GLU A 274 -18.25 -15.27 -0.64
C GLU A 274 -18.65 -15.46 0.82
N TRP A 275 -18.06 -16.45 1.49
CA TRP A 275 -18.23 -16.66 2.93
C TRP A 275 -17.06 -17.43 3.55
N LEU A 276 -16.84 -17.23 4.84
CA LEU A 276 -15.86 -17.93 5.69
C LEU A 276 -16.55 -18.50 6.93
N ALA A 277 -16.48 -19.82 7.19
CA ALA A 277 -16.89 -20.38 8.48
C ALA A 277 -15.71 -20.42 9.43
N TYR A 278 -15.95 -19.92 10.63
CA TYR A 278 -15.03 -19.94 11.74
C TYR A 278 -15.14 -21.26 12.50
N GLY A 279 -14.03 -21.71 13.07
CA GLY A 279 -14.00 -22.96 13.84
C GLY A 279 -14.85 -22.96 15.11
N ASN A 280 -15.30 -21.79 15.60
CA ASN A 280 -16.27 -21.69 16.70
C ASN A 280 -17.73 -21.76 16.25
N GLY A 281 -18.01 -21.96 14.96
CA GLY A 281 -19.36 -22.08 14.41
C GLY A 281 -20.01 -20.76 13.98
N LEU A 282 -19.30 -19.63 14.04
CA LEU A 282 -19.72 -18.40 13.39
C LEU A 282 -19.39 -18.43 11.90
N ALA A 283 -20.08 -17.64 11.09
CA ALA A 283 -19.78 -17.51 9.66
C ALA A 283 -19.77 -16.04 9.22
N ARG A 284 -18.73 -15.63 8.49
CA ARG A 284 -18.65 -14.31 7.85
C ARG A 284 -19.14 -14.40 6.41
N GLY A 285 -20.01 -13.48 6.01
CA GLY A 285 -20.50 -13.37 4.64
C GLY A 285 -20.11 -12.05 3.99
N TYR A 286 -19.87 -12.09 2.67
CA TYR A 286 -19.50 -10.94 1.85
C TYR A 286 -20.44 -10.82 0.63
N ASN A 287 -21.27 -9.79 0.63
CA ASN A 287 -22.13 -9.47 -0.50
C ASN A 287 -21.43 -8.47 -1.39
N HIS A 288 -21.57 -8.64 -2.70
CA HIS A 288 -21.00 -7.72 -3.67
C HIS A 288 -22.08 -7.32 -4.67
N ASP A 289 -21.99 -6.11 -5.21
CA ASP A 289 -22.77 -5.74 -6.39
C ASP A 289 -22.22 -6.42 -7.66
N GLN A 290 -22.85 -6.13 -8.80
CA GLN A 290 -22.41 -6.61 -10.10
C GLN A 290 -21.08 -5.97 -10.55
N GLU A 291 -20.70 -4.84 -9.94
CA GLU A 291 -19.40 -4.19 -10.09
C GLU A 291 -18.39 -4.71 -9.04
N GLY A 292 -18.57 -5.91 -8.49
CA GLY A 292 -17.60 -6.51 -7.58
C GLY A 292 -17.29 -5.70 -6.31
N ARG A 293 -18.03 -4.64 -5.99
CA ARG A 293 -17.86 -3.81 -4.78
C ARG A 293 -18.60 -4.46 -3.63
N LEU A 294 -17.99 -4.47 -2.45
CA LEU A 294 -18.58 -5.06 -1.25
C LEU A 294 -19.80 -4.27 -0.78
N THR A 295 -21.00 -4.80 -0.95
CA THR A 295 -22.26 -4.13 -0.53
C THR A 295 -22.70 -4.51 0.87
N ALA A 296 -22.22 -5.62 1.40
CA ALA A 296 -22.43 -5.95 2.81
C ALA A 296 -21.35 -6.89 3.35
N MET A 297 -21.05 -6.74 4.64
CA MET A 297 -20.27 -7.72 5.40
C MET A 297 -20.99 -8.06 6.69
N SER A 298 -20.98 -9.34 7.06
CA SER A 298 -21.79 -9.81 8.19
C SER A 298 -21.14 -10.98 8.90
N VAL A 299 -21.45 -11.15 10.18
CA VAL A 299 -21.09 -12.33 10.97
C VAL A 299 -22.37 -12.94 11.54
N TRP A 300 -22.59 -14.21 11.27
CA TRP A 300 -23.78 -14.97 11.64
C TRP A 300 -23.45 -16.05 12.66
N GLY A 301 -24.34 -16.23 13.63
CA GLY A 301 -24.32 -17.35 14.55
C GLY A 301 -24.96 -18.61 13.95
N PRO A 302 -24.73 -19.78 14.58
CA PRO A 302 -25.20 -21.07 14.06
C PRO A 302 -26.74 -21.18 13.95
N ASN A 303 -27.48 -20.37 14.70
CA ASN A 303 -28.94 -20.33 14.68
C ASN A 303 -29.51 -19.25 13.72
N GLY A 304 -28.67 -18.68 12.84
CA GLY A 304 -29.08 -17.58 11.94
C GLY A 304 -29.18 -16.21 12.62
N SER A 305 -28.70 -16.08 13.86
CA SER A 305 -28.64 -14.78 14.56
C SER A 305 -27.52 -13.91 13.98
N LYS A 306 -27.82 -12.64 13.66
CA LYS A 306 -26.78 -11.67 13.26
C LYS A 306 -25.96 -11.26 14.48
N VAL A 307 -24.66 -11.56 14.45
CA VAL A 307 -23.69 -11.04 15.43
C VAL A 307 -23.19 -9.67 14.99
N SER A 308 -22.96 -9.48 13.70
CA SER A 308 -22.77 -8.17 13.05
C SER A 308 -23.36 -8.21 11.64
N TYR A 309 -23.75 -7.04 11.13
CA TYR A 309 -24.24 -6.91 9.76
C TYR A 309 -24.14 -5.44 9.33
N TRP A 310 -23.21 -5.15 8.41
CA TRP A 310 -22.98 -3.82 7.86
C TRP A 310 -23.28 -3.80 6.37
N ASP A 311 -24.23 -2.96 5.96
CA ASP A 311 -24.45 -2.64 4.54
C ASP A 311 -23.67 -1.37 4.15
N TYR A 312 -23.02 -1.41 2.99
CA TYR A 312 -22.26 -0.30 2.43
C TYR A 312 -23.05 0.33 1.29
N GLN A 313 -23.33 1.62 1.43
CA GLN A 313 -23.93 2.43 0.36
C GLN A 313 -22.87 3.31 -0.28
N TYR A 314 -22.97 3.49 -1.59
CA TYR A 314 -21.95 4.16 -2.38
C TYR A 314 -22.50 5.38 -3.12
N SER A 315 -21.65 6.39 -3.33
CA SER A 315 -21.89 7.44 -4.32
C SER A 315 -21.68 6.90 -5.74
N GLY A 316 -22.02 7.72 -6.74
CA GLY A 316 -21.74 7.40 -8.15
C GLY A 316 -20.25 7.19 -8.44
N ASP A 317 -19.36 7.71 -7.60
CA ASP A 317 -17.89 7.56 -7.75
C ASP A 317 -17.29 6.49 -6.82
N GLY A 318 -18.14 5.68 -6.18
CA GLY A 318 -17.68 4.57 -5.32
C GLY A 318 -17.22 4.99 -3.93
N GLU A 319 -17.55 6.20 -3.46
CA GLU A 319 -17.30 6.60 -2.08
C GLU A 319 -18.37 6.00 -1.16
N ILE A 320 -17.98 5.39 -0.04
CA ILE A 320 -18.95 4.92 0.97
C ILE A 320 -19.68 6.11 1.59
N THR A 321 -20.96 6.29 1.25
CA THR A 321 -21.83 7.35 1.79
C THR A 321 -22.57 6.92 3.06
N ALA A 322 -22.72 5.61 3.27
CA ALA A 322 -23.24 5.07 4.52
C ALA A 322 -22.66 3.70 4.85
N ILE A 323 -22.45 3.47 6.14
CA ILE A 323 -22.22 2.15 6.73
C ILE A 323 -23.41 1.90 7.66
N VAL A 324 -24.39 1.14 7.18
CA VAL A 324 -25.62 0.85 7.92
C VAL A 324 -25.40 -0.38 8.79
N ASP A 325 -25.46 -0.20 10.11
CA ASP A 325 -25.37 -1.32 11.05
C ASP A 325 -26.79 -1.83 11.34
N ALA A 326 -27.12 -2.99 10.76
CA ALA A 326 -28.44 -3.58 10.89
C ALA A 326 -28.64 -4.33 12.21
N VAL A 327 -27.60 -4.49 13.02
CA VAL A 327 -27.67 -5.09 14.37
C VAL A 327 -27.86 -4.01 15.42
N ASP A 328 -27.15 -2.89 15.30
CA ASP A 328 -27.29 -1.72 16.14
C ASP A 328 -27.51 -0.45 15.29
N PRO A 329 -28.77 -0.08 14.99
CA PRO A 329 -29.07 1.07 14.14
C PRO A 329 -28.47 2.39 14.65
N ASN A 330 -28.20 2.52 15.95
CA ASN A 330 -27.55 3.70 16.51
C ASN A 330 -26.09 3.83 16.08
N MET A 331 -25.48 2.74 15.60
CA MET A 331 -24.12 2.68 15.08
C MET A 331 -24.03 2.95 13.57
N THR A 332 -25.16 3.17 12.89
CA THR A 332 -25.18 3.56 11.48
C THR A 332 -24.43 4.87 11.27
N GLN A 333 -23.52 4.87 10.30
CA GLN A 333 -22.69 6.02 9.94
C GLN A 333 -23.13 6.58 8.59
N LEU A 334 -23.36 7.89 8.52
CA LEU A 334 -23.56 8.64 7.27
C LEU A 334 -22.34 9.51 7.03
N ILE A 335 -21.79 9.45 5.82
CA ILE A 335 -20.49 10.04 5.49
C ILE A 335 -20.67 11.04 4.36
N GLY A 336 -20.09 12.23 4.53
CA GLY A 336 -20.06 13.29 3.54
C GLY A 336 -18.64 13.55 3.04
N TYR A 337 -18.54 13.99 1.79
CA TYR A 337 -17.29 14.28 1.10
C TYR A 337 -17.30 15.69 0.50
N ASP A 338 -16.12 16.25 0.25
CA ASP A 338 -15.98 17.44 -0.60
C ASP A 338 -15.74 17.08 -2.07
N ALA A 339 -15.47 18.12 -2.87
CA ALA A 339 -15.21 17.99 -4.30
C ALA A 339 -13.93 17.20 -4.63
N LEU A 340 -13.08 16.87 -3.66
CA LEU A 340 -11.85 16.10 -3.84
C LEU A 340 -11.92 14.72 -3.17
N SER A 341 -13.13 14.23 -2.88
CA SER A 341 -13.36 12.95 -2.18
C SER A 341 -12.77 12.90 -0.77
N ARG A 342 -12.53 14.04 -0.12
CA ARG A 342 -12.03 14.09 1.26
C ARG A 342 -13.21 14.09 2.23
N MET A 343 -13.11 13.33 3.32
CA MET A 343 -14.23 13.14 4.25
C MET A 343 -14.53 14.42 5.06
N THR A 344 -15.63 15.10 4.78
CA THR A 344 -16.02 16.34 5.49
C THR A 344 -17.01 16.13 6.61
N LYS A 345 -17.69 14.98 6.67
CA LYS A 345 -18.72 14.74 7.67
C LYS A 345 -18.84 13.27 8.00
N LEU A 346 -19.06 12.96 9.27
CA LEU A 346 -19.46 11.66 9.75
C LEU A 346 -20.57 11.84 10.80
N THR A 347 -21.76 11.31 10.53
CA THR A 347 -22.92 11.38 11.42
C THR A 347 -23.29 9.99 11.91
N ARG A 348 -23.67 9.90 13.18
CA ARG A 348 -24.20 8.72 13.86
C ARG A 348 -25.30 9.18 14.83
N PHE A 349 -26.11 8.28 15.38
CA PHE A 349 -27.10 8.63 16.39
C PHE A 349 -26.50 9.48 17.52
N GLY A 350 -26.98 10.72 17.64
CA GLY A 350 -26.52 11.71 18.65
C GLY A 350 -25.10 12.25 18.45
N VAL A 351 -24.38 11.90 17.38
CA VAL A 351 -22.99 12.32 17.14
C VAL A 351 -22.84 12.87 15.73
N ILE A 352 -22.33 14.10 15.60
CA ILE A 352 -22.01 14.73 14.32
C ILE A 352 -20.56 15.22 14.39
N ASN A 353 -19.72 14.70 13.52
CA ASN A 353 -18.36 15.18 13.31
C ASN A 353 -18.28 15.87 11.96
N ASN A 354 -17.77 17.10 11.92
CA ASN A 354 -17.49 17.82 10.68
C ASN A 354 -16.00 18.12 10.58
N LEU A 355 -15.46 18.05 9.38
CA LEU A 355 -14.07 18.32 9.05
C LEU A 355 -14.00 19.31 7.90
N SER A 356 -12.97 20.14 7.91
CA SER A 356 -12.61 20.97 6.77
C SER A 356 -11.11 20.88 6.47
N TYR A 357 -10.76 21.31 5.27
CA TYR A 357 -9.42 21.19 4.74
C TYR A 357 -9.00 22.50 4.08
N ASP A 358 -7.72 22.83 4.18
CA ASP A 358 -7.13 23.85 3.30
C ASP A 358 -6.98 23.33 1.86
N ALA A 359 -6.52 24.20 0.97
CA ALA A 359 -6.31 23.87 -0.45
C ALA A 359 -5.27 22.73 -0.65
N GLY A 360 -4.35 22.55 0.30
CA GLY A 360 -3.34 21.48 0.27
C GLY A 360 -3.80 20.20 0.98
N GLY A 361 -5.05 20.09 1.43
CA GLY A 361 -5.57 18.88 2.07
C GLY A 361 -5.19 18.70 3.54
N ASN A 362 -4.68 19.73 4.21
CA ASN A 362 -4.43 19.69 5.64
C ASN A 362 -5.74 19.89 6.40
N HIS A 363 -5.98 19.12 7.47
CA HIS A 363 -7.10 19.37 8.38
C HIS A 363 -6.92 20.77 8.98
N ASP A 364 -7.86 21.67 8.75
CA ASP A 364 -7.83 23.02 9.33
C ASP A 364 -8.86 23.19 10.47
N ARG A 365 -9.95 22.40 10.46
CA ARG A 365 -10.92 22.32 11.55
C ARG A 365 -11.50 20.91 11.70
N TYR A 366 -11.76 20.54 12.94
CA TYR A 366 -12.52 19.36 13.33
C TYR A 366 -13.56 19.76 14.38
N GLN A 367 -14.84 19.45 14.14
CA GLN A 367 -15.95 19.79 15.02
C GLN A 367 -16.68 18.53 15.44
N ALA A 368 -16.56 18.11 16.71
CA ALA A 368 -17.33 17.00 17.29
C ALA A 368 -18.47 17.54 18.16
N GLY A 369 -19.71 17.47 17.67
CA GLY A 369 -20.84 18.13 18.32
C GLY A 369 -20.59 19.63 18.48
N ASN A 370 -20.54 20.12 19.72
CA ASN A 370 -20.21 21.52 20.03
C ASN A 370 -18.71 21.77 20.30
N GLN A 371 -17.87 20.72 20.22
CA GLN A 371 -16.43 20.83 20.45
C GLN A 371 -15.68 21.15 19.15
N LEU A 372 -15.12 22.36 19.06
CA LEU A 372 -14.29 22.79 17.94
C LEU A 372 -12.81 22.59 18.27
N THR A 373 -12.09 21.95 17.34
CA THR A 373 -10.63 21.93 17.26
C THR A 373 -10.22 22.69 16.01
N GLN A 374 -9.35 23.68 16.15
CA GLN A 374 -8.79 24.46 15.05
C GLN A 374 -7.29 24.18 14.93
N TYR A 375 -6.83 23.92 13.71
CA TYR A 375 -5.43 23.61 13.42
C TYR A 375 -4.74 24.83 12.80
N SER A 376 -3.53 25.11 13.26
CA SER A 376 -2.65 26.11 12.65
C SER A 376 -1.68 25.40 11.72
N ILE A 377 -1.75 25.66 10.43
CA ILE A 377 -0.85 25.09 9.43
C ILE A 377 0.28 26.07 9.15
N ASP A 378 1.50 25.55 9.01
CA ASP A 378 2.66 26.33 8.62
C ASP A 378 2.42 26.96 7.22
N PRO A 379 2.56 28.28 7.03
CA PRO A 379 2.40 28.89 5.72
C PRO A 379 3.39 28.40 4.66
N GLY A 380 4.58 27.95 5.07
CA GLY A 380 5.66 27.52 4.16
C GLY A 380 5.78 26.01 3.95
N SER A 381 4.91 25.20 4.57
CA SER A 381 4.92 23.74 4.48
C SER A 381 3.54 23.14 4.74
N ASN A 382 3.41 21.82 4.70
CA ASN A 382 2.21 21.08 5.09
C ASN A 382 2.21 20.69 6.59
N ARG A 383 3.14 21.21 7.39
CA ARG A 383 3.25 20.90 8.83
C ARG A 383 2.12 21.56 9.62
N VAL A 384 1.52 20.84 10.56
CA VAL A 384 0.60 21.42 11.55
C VAL A 384 1.46 21.92 12.70
N LEU A 385 1.46 23.23 12.95
CA LEU A 385 2.23 23.83 14.05
C LEU A 385 1.56 23.60 15.40
N ASN A 386 0.23 23.62 15.44
CA ASN A 386 -0.55 23.34 16.64
C ASN A 386 -2.01 23.07 16.32
N TYR A 387 -2.74 22.61 17.33
CA TYR A 387 -4.19 22.77 17.37
C TYR A 387 -4.64 23.41 18.69
N THR A 388 -5.82 24.03 18.67
CA THR A 388 -6.49 24.56 19.85
C THR A 388 -7.92 24.06 19.90
N ASN A 389 -8.36 23.60 21.06
CA ASN A 389 -9.73 23.20 21.33
C ASN A 389 -10.16 23.69 22.72
N GLN A 390 -11.31 23.21 23.20
CA GLN A 390 -11.87 23.60 24.51
C GLN A 390 -10.99 23.17 25.69
N ASP A 391 -10.20 22.11 25.53
CA ASP A 391 -9.31 21.56 26.57
C ASP A 391 -7.93 22.25 26.58
N GLY A 392 -7.69 23.16 25.64
CA GLY A 392 -6.46 23.94 25.53
C GLY A 392 -5.78 23.78 24.18
N SER A 393 -4.47 24.01 24.16
CA SER A 393 -3.66 23.96 22.94
C SER A 393 -2.60 22.87 23.02
N ARG A 394 -2.37 22.21 21.88
CA ARG A 394 -1.25 21.29 21.67
C ARG A 394 -0.34 21.85 20.59
N GLN A 395 0.91 22.09 20.93
CA GLN A 395 1.93 22.67 20.05
C GLN A 395 2.89 21.59 19.57
N TYR A 396 3.36 21.70 18.33
CA TYR A 396 4.27 20.75 17.69
C TYR A 396 5.55 21.43 17.23
N GLN A 397 6.67 20.71 17.29
CA GLN A 397 7.95 21.14 16.73
C GLN A 397 8.48 20.09 15.77
N TYR A 398 9.20 20.54 14.75
CA TYR A 398 9.72 19.71 13.67
C TYR A 398 11.22 19.92 13.49
N ASP A 399 11.91 18.88 13.01
CA ASP A 399 13.28 19.00 12.53
C ASP A 399 13.35 19.52 11.07
N ALA A 400 14.57 19.65 10.55
CA ALA A 400 14.80 20.11 9.17
C ALA A 400 14.30 19.11 8.10
N LEU A 401 14.14 17.83 8.44
CA LEU A 401 13.60 16.79 7.56
C LEU A 401 12.07 16.71 7.62
N GLY A 402 11.43 17.49 8.49
CA GLY A 402 9.99 17.55 8.63
C GLY A 402 9.40 16.46 9.51
N ASN A 403 10.19 15.86 10.39
CA ASN A 403 9.67 14.95 11.40
C ASN A 403 9.26 15.71 12.66
N ARG A 404 8.14 15.34 13.25
CA ARG A 404 7.72 15.89 14.55
C ARG A 404 8.65 15.40 15.65
N ILE A 405 9.40 16.31 16.27
CA ILE A 405 10.36 16.00 17.35
C ILE A 405 9.82 16.27 18.75
N SER A 406 8.76 17.09 18.86
CA SER A 406 8.07 17.25 20.14
C SER A 406 6.61 17.65 19.98
N GLU A 407 5.84 17.34 21.02
CA GLU A 407 4.52 17.90 21.27
C GLU A 407 4.43 18.45 22.71
N THR A 408 3.78 19.59 22.87
CA THR A 408 3.53 20.22 24.19
C THR A 408 2.05 20.43 24.38
N ALA A 409 1.47 19.84 25.44
CA ALA A 409 0.07 19.98 25.83
C ALA A 409 0.00 20.38 27.32
N GLY A 410 -0.28 21.66 27.58
CA GLY A 410 -0.16 22.22 28.93
C GLY A 410 1.28 22.09 29.45
N SER A 411 1.47 21.47 30.62
CA SER A 411 2.80 21.18 31.19
C SER A 411 3.43 19.89 30.66
N ARG A 412 2.69 19.06 29.91
CA ARG A 412 3.22 17.80 29.36
C ARG A 412 4.02 18.08 28.10
N ILE A 413 5.29 17.71 28.12
CA ILE A 413 6.15 17.67 26.93
C ILE A 413 6.38 16.21 26.59
N SER A 414 6.30 15.90 25.30
CA SER A 414 6.61 14.60 24.73
C SER A 414 7.58 14.79 23.60
N THR A 415 8.63 13.98 23.53
CA THR A 415 9.69 14.11 22.53
C THR A 415 9.84 12.83 21.72
N TYR A 416 10.30 12.98 20.48
CA TYR A 416 10.54 11.91 19.54
C TYR A 416 11.92 12.11 18.93
N GLU A 417 12.72 11.05 18.91
CA GLU A 417 14.05 11.04 18.31
C GLU A 417 14.01 10.15 17.06
N TYR A 418 14.75 10.56 16.03
CA TYR A 418 14.86 9.87 14.75
C TYR A 418 16.31 9.44 14.53
N ASP A 419 16.51 8.27 13.94
CA ASP A 419 17.84 7.77 13.59
C ASP A 419 18.38 8.40 12.30
N ALA A 420 19.64 8.08 12.00
CA ALA A 420 20.35 8.54 10.80
C ALA A 420 19.70 8.14 9.46
N PHE A 421 18.75 7.19 9.50
CA PHE A 421 17.97 6.73 8.34
C PHE A 421 16.57 7.38 8.30
N ASN A 422 16.36 8.42 9.11
CA ASN A 422 15.12 9.18 9.22
C ASN A 422 13.93 8.36 9.75
N ARG A 423 14.17 7.50 10.74
CA ARG A 423 13.14 6.63 11.32
C ARG A 423 13.04 6.83 12.82
N MET A 424 11.82 6.84 13.37
CA MET A 424 11.61 7.06 14.81
C MET A 424 12.30 5.95 15.62
N SER A 425 13.28 6.33 16.42
CA SER A 425 14.13 5.44 17.20
C SER A 425 13.85 5.51 18.69
N ARG A 426 13.24 6.61 19.17
CA ARG A 426 12.81 6.74 20.56
C ARG A 426 11.63 7.69 20.72
N SER A 427 10.76 7.38 21.68
CA SER A 427 9.80 8.33 22.24
C SER A 427 10.08 8.57 23.72
N ASN A 428 9.76 9.75 24.23
CA ASN A 428 9.78 10.04 25.67
C ASN A 428 8.50 10.77 26.05
N ILE A 429 7.58 10.04 26.67
CA ILE A 429 6.27 10.53 27.07
C ILE A 429 6.17 10.54 28.59
N GLY A 430 5.97 11.72 29.18
CA GLY A 430 5.83 11.85 30.64
C GLY A 430 7.04 11.32 31.42
N GLY A 431 8.25 11.41 30.85
CA GLY A 431 9.49 10.91 31.45
C GLY A 431 9.76 9.42 31.22
N THR A 432 8.91 8.71 30.49
CA THR A 432 9.15 7.32 30.10
C THR A 432 9.75 7.27 28.69
N ALA A 433 11.06 7.09 28.62
CA ALA A 433 11.77 6.86 27.37
C ALA A 433 11.55 5.40 26.89
N THR A 434 11.15 5.24 25.64
CA THR A 434 11.02 3.93 24.97
C THR A 434 11.84 3.92 23.70
N ASP A 435 12.75 2.95 23.61
CA ASP A 435 13.60 2.70 22.45
C ASP A 435 12.89 1.79 21.45
N TYR A 436 12.96 2.15 20.18
CA TYR A 436 12.47 1.40 19.03
C TYR A 436 13.64 0.88 18.21
N VAL A 437 13.63 -0.41 17.90
CA VAL A 437 14.71 -1.06 17.17
C VAL A 437 14.21 -1.45 15.80
N LEU A 438 14.88 -0.94 14.77
CA LEU A 438 14.58 -1.22 13.37
C LEU A 438 15.64 -2.16 12.79
N ASN A 439 15.21 -3.16 12.03
CA ASN A 439 16.14 -3.95 11.22
C ASN A 439 16.50 -3.21 9.92
N ALA A 440 17.44 -3.76 9.14
CA ALA A 440 17.86 -3.18 7.87
C ALA A 440 16.73 -3.14 6.80
N GLN A 441 15.68 -3.94 6.94
CA GLN A 441 14.49 -3.85 6.09
C GLN A 441 13.56 -2.69 6.50
N GLY A 442 13.90 -1.96 7.56
CA GLY A 442 13.11 -0.86 8.08
C GLY A 442 11.91 -1.29 8.94
N GLN A 443 11.87 -2.53 9.41
CA GLN A 443 10.80 -3.08 10.24
C GLN A 443 11.11 -2.87 11.71
N ARG A 444 10.11 -2.47 12.52
CA ARG A 444 10.29 -2.36 13.98
C ARG A 444 10.30 -3.75 14.60
N VAL A 445 11.48 -4.27 14.91
CA VAL A 445 11.66 -5.63 15.44
C VAL A 445 11.67 -5.71 16.96
N ALA A 446 11.81 -4.58 17.65
CA ALA A 446 11.68 -4.53 19.10
C ALA A 446 11.27 -3.15 19.62
N LYS A 447 10.75 -3.14 20.85
CA LYS A 447 10.67 -1.94 21.69
C LYS A 447 11.06 -2.24 23.13
N VAL A 448 11.76 -1.31 23.77
CA VAL A 448 12.34 -1.50 25.11
C VAL A 448 12.18 -0.25 25.96
N ASN A 449 11.65 -0.42 27.18
CA ASN A 449 11.77 0.53 28.28
C ASN A 449 11.77 -0.24 29.62
N LYS A 450 11.67 0.47 30.75
CA LYS A 450 11.64 -0.17 32.09
C LYS A 450 10.53 -1.21 32.31
N ASN A 451 9.43 -1.11 31.57
CA ASN A 451 8.22 -1.92 31.69
C ASN A 451 7.91 -2.77 30.44
N ILE A 452 8.60 -2.49 29.32
CA ILE A 452 8.33 -3.06 28.01
C ILE A 452 9.59 -3.74 27.50
N ASN A 453 9.47 -5.00 27.15
CA ASN A 453 10.47 -5.75 26.40
C ASN A 453 9.75 -6.59 25.34
N SER A 454 9.72 -6.07 24.12
CA SER A 454 8.93 -6.63 23.02
C SER A 454 9.81 -7.11 21.87
N ARG A 455 9.38 -8.15 21.16
CA ARG A 455 9.91 -8.57 19.85
C ARG A 455 8.78 -8.73 18.85
N TYR A 456 9.04 -8.38 17.60
CA TYR A 456 8.06 -8.43 16.51
C TYR A 456 8.60 -9.20 15.31
N PHE A 457 7.73 -10.02 14.71
CA PHE A 457 8.08 -10.90 13.59
C PHE A 457 7.08 -10.70 12.46
N TYR A 458 7.60 -10.49 11.26
CA TYR A 458 6.81 -10.04 10.11
C TYR A 458 6.84 -11.04 8.96
N ALA A 459 5.71 -11.16 8.28
CA ALA A 459 5.65 -11.62 6.89
C ALA A 459 5.72 -10.39 5.98
N GLY A 460 6.52 -10.48 4.92
CA GLY A 460 6.72 -9.34 4.03
C GLY A 460 7.31 -8.13 4.73
N GLN A 461 6.85 -6.94 4.32
CA GLN A 461 7.31 -5.65 4.84
C GLN A 461 6.59 -5.23 6.13
N ASN A 462 5.27 -5.40 6.24
CA ASN A 462 4.52 -4.78 7.34
C ASN A 462 3.37 -5.64 7.91
N GLN A 463 3.26 -6.92 7.54
CA GLN A 463 2.26 -7.81 8.13
C GLN A 463 2.82 -8.47 9.38
N LEU A 464 2.33 -8.07 10.55
CA LEU A 464 2.75 -8.65 11.84
C LEU A 464 2.20 -10.08 11.99
N MET A 465 3.09 -11.05 12.13
CA MET A 465 2.75 -12.46 12.30
C MET A 465 2.73 -12.86 13.78
N THR A 466 3.68 -12.35 14.55
CA THR A 466 3.87 -12.70 15.95
C THR A 466 4.49 -11.55 16.71
N GLU A 467 4.12 -11.42 17.98
CA GLU A 467 4.84 -10.60 18.95
C GLU A 467 5.16 -11.41 20.22
N LEU A 468 6.29 -11.09 20.84
CA LEU A 468 6.69 -11.55 22.17
C LEU A 468 6.77 -10.34 23.09
N ASN A 469 5.82 -10.19 24.00
CA ASN A 469 5.75 -9.05 24.91
C ASN A 469 5.96 -9.53 26.34
N ASN A 470 7.05 -9.09 26.98
CA ASN A 470 7.39 -9.45 28.37
C ASN A 470 7.31 -10.97 28.64
N GLY A 471 7.77 -11.80 27.69
CA GLY A 471 7.75 -13.26 27.79
C GLY A 471 6.46 -13.94 27.32
N VAL A 472 5.42 -13.18 26.95
CA VAL A 472 4.15 -13.71 26.45
C VAL A 472 4.08 -13.63 24.92
N TRP A 473 3.89 -14.78 24.28
CA TRP A 473 3.70 -14.88 22.83
C TRP A 473 2.26 -14.57 22.43
N THR A 474 2.12 -13.82 21.33
CA THR A 474 0.87 -13.68 20.60
C THR A 474 1.12 -14.02 19.14
N ASN A 475 0.39 -15.01 18.62
CA ASN A 475 0.43 -15.39 17.21
C ASN A 475 -0.83 -14.89 16.51
N TYR A 476 -0.66 -14.29 15.33
CA TYR A 476 -1.73 -13.77 14.49
C TYR A 476 -1.93 -14.68 13.27
N PHE A 477 -3.16 -15.15 13.08
CA PHE A 477 -3.54 -16.08 12.01
C PHE A 477 -4.20 -15.32 10.87
N TRP A 478 -3.57 -15.36 9.70
CA TRP A 478 -3.98 -14.66 8.49
C TRP A 478 -4.56 -15.64 7.46
N PHE A 479 -5.58 -15.24 6.71
CA PHE A 479 -6.21 -16.05 5.67
C PHE A 479 -6.50 -15.17 4.44
N ASP A 480 -5.80 -15.43 3.32
CA ASP A 480 -5.83 -14.60 2.10
C ASP A 480 -5.65 -13.09 2.36
N GLY A 481 -4.76 -12.74 3.28
CA GLY A 481 -4.47 -11.34 3.67
C GLY A 481 -5.36 -10.77 4.78
N GLU A 482 -6.38 -11.52 5.23
CA GLU A 482 -7.30 -11.07 6.29
C GLU A 482 -6.93 -11.66 7.66
N LEU A 483 -6.96 -10.85 8.72
CA LEU A 483 -6.73 -11.34 10.09
C LEU A 483 -7.98 -12.05 10.59
N VAL A 484 -7.87 -13.37 10.80
CA VAL A 484 -9.02 -14.23 11.15
C VAL A 484 -8.92 -14.84 12.54
N GLY A 485 -7.77 -14.79 13.19
CA GLY A 485 -7.60 -15.32 14.53
C GLY A 485 -6.34 -14.86 15.22
N LEU A 486 -6.27 -15.12 16.51
CA LEU A 486 -5.06 -14.96 17.30
C LEU A 486 -4.97 -16.05 18.38
N ALA A 487 -3.76 -16.35 18.81
CA ALA A 487 -3.50 -17.17 19.98
C ALA A 487 -2.55 -16.50 20.97
N ARG A 488 -2.84 -16.64 22.26
CA ARG A 488 -2.03 -16.12 23.36
C ARG A 488 -2.24 -17.02 24.58
N SER A 489 -1.15 -17.42 25.24
CA SER A 489 -1.19 -18.26 26.45
C SER A 489 -2.07 -19.53 26.29
N GLY A 490 -1.92 -20.23 25.17
CA GLY A 490 -2.70 -21.44 24.84
C GLY A 490 -4.17 -21.21 24.47
N GLN A 491 -4.67 -19.98 24.55
CA GLN A 491 -6.05 -19.63 24.18
C GLN A 491 -6.12 -19.20 22.72
N HIS A 492 -7.13 -19.69 21.99
CA HIS A 492 -7.41 -19.29 20.61
C HIS A 492 -8.67 -18.43 20.58
N ASN A 493 -8.59 -17.31 19.88
CA ASN A 493 -9.73 -16.45 19.63
C ASN A 493 -9.85 -16.11 18.14
N TYR A 494 -11.06 -15.75 17.73
CA TYR A 494 -11.43 -15.54 16.33
C TYR A 494 -11.65 -14.05 16.07
N VAL A 495 -10.90 -13.48 15.14
CA VAL A 495 -10.89 -12.04 14.88
C VAL A 495 -11.91 -11.69 13.80
N HIS A 496 -12.69 -10.65 14.08
CA HIS A 496 -13.62 -10.07 13.14
C HIS A 496 -13.28 -8.64 12.80
N THR A 497 -13.01 -8.42 11.52
CA THR A 497 -12.57 -7.14 10.97
C THR A 497 -13.73 -6.38 10.34
N ASP A 498 -13.52 -5.09 10.09
CA ASP A 498 -14.35 -4.29 9.19
C ASP A 498 -13.92 -4.47 7.73
N HIS A 499 -14.56 -3.71 6.83
CA HIS A 499 -14.33 -3.74 5.40
C HIS A 499 -12.93 -3.28 4.97
N LEU A 500 -12.18 -2.63 5.86
CA LEU A 500 -10.81 -2.21 5.64
C LEU A 500 -9.79 -3.19 6.25
N GLY A 501 -10.25 -4.27 6.88
CA GLY A 501 -9.40 -5.23 7.58
C GLY A 501 -8.99 -4.80 8.99
N ARG A 502 -9.62 -3.76 9.57
CA ARG A 502 -9.37 -3.36 10.97
C ARG A 502 -10.11 -4.29 11.92
N PRO A 503 -9.48 -4.79 13.00
CA PRO A 503 -10.21 -5.54 14.02
C PRO A 503 -11.34 -4.71 14.64
N GLU A 504 -12.56 -5.22 14.58
CA GLU A 504 -13.77 -4.63 15.17
C GLU A 504 -14.14 -5.37 16.45
N PHE A 505 -14.17 -6.70 16.42
CA PHE A 505 -14.41 -7.52 17.61
C PHE A 505 -13.74 -8.89 17.51
N VAL A 506 -13.57 -9.55 18.66
CA VAL A 506 -12.97 -10.89 18.77
C VAL A 506 -13.90 -11.78 19.56
N THR A 507 -14.10 -13.01 19.10
CA THR A 507 -14.95 -14.01 19.78
C THR A 507 -14.13 -15.18 20.32
N SER A 508 -14.53 -15.71 21.47
CA SER A 508 -13.98 -16.92 22.07
C SER A 508 -14.41 -18.19 21.31
N PRO A 509 -13.85 -19.37 21.68
CA PRO A 509 -14.36 -20.66 21.22
C PRO A 509 -15.83 -20.92 21.58
N SER A 510 -16.33 -20.28 22.64
CA SER A 510 -17.74 -20.32 23.05
C SER A 510 -18.61 -19.21 22.43
N GLN A 511 -18.12 -18.57 21.35
CA GLN A 511 -18.79 -17.52 20.57
C GLN A 511 -19.03 -16.21 21.34
N GLN A 512 -18.49 -16.07 22.55
CA GLN A 512 -18.63 -14.83 23.34
C GLN A 512 -17.69 -13.75 22.82
N THR A 513 -18.16 -12.51 22.67
CA THR A 513 -17.29 -11.38 22.36
C THR A 513 -16.36 -11.10 23.54
N VAL A 514 -15.06 -11.32 23.37
CA VAL A 514 -14.01 -11.15 24.40
C VAL A 514 -13.17 -9.90 24.19
N TRP A 515 -13.24 -9.29 23.00
CA TRP A 515 -12.65 -7.99 22.73
C TRP A 515 -13.54 -7.24 21.74
N LYS A 516 -13.67 -5.92 21.89
CA LYS A 516 -14.44 -5.07 20.99
C LYS A 516 -13.82 -3.69 20.93
N ALA A 517 -13.64 -3.16 19.72
CA ALA A 517 -13.30 -1.78 19.48
C ALA A 517 -14.50 -1.02 18.91
N TYR A 518 -14.41 0.30 19.03
CA TYR A 518 -15.14 1.22 18.18
C TYR A 518 -14.14 1.87 17.23
N ASN A 519 -14.23 1.53 15.95
CA ASN A 519 -13.37 2.09 14.91
C ASN A 519 -13.96 3.43 14.41
N TYR A 520 -13.25 4.53 14.69
CA TYR A 520 -13.51 5.84 14.09
C TYR A 520 -12.97 5.88 12.65
N ALA A 521 -13.19 6.99 11.93
CA ALA A 521 -12.60 7.18 10.62
C ALA A 521 -11.06 7.12 10.64
N TYR A 522 -10.40 7.78 11.59
CA TYR A 522 -8.94 7.92 11.63
C TYR A 522 -8.24 7.11 12.72
N GLY A 523 -8.98 6.33 13.52
CA GLY A 523 -8.41 5.60 14.66
C GLY A 523 -9.45 4.72 15.33
N ARG A 524 -9.23 4.36 16.61
CA ARG A 524 -10.20 3.57 17.38
C ARG A 524 -10.14 3.83 18.87
N SER A 525 -11.16 3.38 19.58
CA SER A 525 -11.13 3.16 21.04
C SER A 525 -11.52 1.73 21.36
N VAL A 526 -10.84 1.11 22.33
CA VAL A 526 -11.20 -0.24 22.78
C VAL A 526 -12.30 -0.13 23.83
N GLN A 527 -13.41 -0.82 23.61
CA GLN A 527 -14.60 -0.82 24.47
C GLN A 527 -14.62 -2.04 25.41
N LYS A 528 -14.00 -3.14 24.99
CA LYS A 528 -13.90 -4.37 25.76
C LYS A 528 -12.56 -5.05 25.48
N ASP A 529 -11.90 -5.52 26.52
CA ASP A 529 -10.65 -6.28 26.42
C ASP A 529 -10.54 -7.33 27.54
N GLU A 530 -10.80 -8.59 27.20
CA GLU A 530 -10.59 -9.76 28.06
C GLU A 530 -9.43 -10.63 27.56
N ILE A 531 -8.72 -10.20 26.51
CA ILE A 531 -7.64 -10.97 25.89
C ILE A 531 -6.25 -10.41 26.19
N GLY A 532 -6.17 -9.24 26.83
CA GLY A 532 -4.91 -8.57 27.20
C GLY A 532 -4.34 -7.71 26.08
N GLY A 533 -5.18 -7.13 25.24
CA GLY A 533 -4.82 -6.19 24.19
C GLY A 533 -4.73 -6.78 22.79
N LEU A 534 -5.10 -5.97 21.80
CA LEU A 534 -4.95 -6.23 20.37
C LEU A 534 -4.54 -4.92 19.69
N ASN A 535 -3.25 -4.80 19.36
CA ASN A 535 -2.67 -3.55 18.89
C ASN A 535 -2.67 -3.41 17.36
N ILE A 536 -3.10 -4.41 16.60
CA ILE A 536 -3.21 -4.34 15.13
C ILE A 536 -4.34 -3.37 14.75
N GLY A 537 -4.05 -2.37 13.93
CA GLY A 537 -4.97 -1.32 13.48
C GLY A 537 -5.49 -1.51 12.07
N PHE A 538 -5.42 -0.45 11.26
CA PHE A 538 -5.47 -0.58 9.79
C PHE A 538 -4.43 -1.60 9.32
N PRO A 539 -4.60 -2.23 8.14
CA PRO A 539 -3.57 -3.08 7.57
C PRO A 539 -2.21 -2.38 7.61
N GLY A 540 -1.18 -3.06 8.12
CA GLY A 540 0.17 -2.50 8.33
C GLY A 540 0.39 -1.72 9.63
N GLN A 541 -0.66 -1.40 10.40
CA GLN A 541 -0.52 -0.59 11.60
C GLN A 541 -0.42 -1.39 12.89
N TYR A 542 0.43 -0.91 13.79
CA TYR A 542 0.55 -1.35 15.17
C TYR A 542 0.44 -0.17 16.13
N TYR A 543 -0.44 -0.27 17.14
CA TYR A 543 -0.62 0.78 18.14
C TYR A 543 0.44 0.71 19.24
N ASP A 544 1.19 1.79 19.42
CA ASP A 544 2.14 1.97 20.50
C ASP A 544 1.52 2.81 21.61
N ALA A 545 0.95 2.10 22.59
CA ALA A 545 0.29 2.72 23.74
C ALA A 545 1.21 3.69 24.50
N GLU A 546 2.51 3.44 24.52
CA GLU A 546 3.47 4.30 25.21
C GLU A 546 3.69 5.64 24.52
N SER A 547 3.56 5.73 23.19
CA SER A 547 3.70 6.98 22.42
C SER A 547 2.35 7.63 22.11
N GLY A 548 1.29 6.82 22.09
CA GLY A 548 -0.03 7.19 21.57
C GLY A 548 -0.10 7.19 20.04
N LEU A 549 0.99 6.80 19.34
CA LEU A 549 1.07 6.76 17.89
C LEU A 549 0.84 5.34 17.35
N TRP A 550 0.63 5.26 16.05
CA TRP A 550 0.58 4.02 15.31
C TRP A 550 1.84 3.88 14.48
N TYR A 551 2.63 2.86 14.73
CA TYR A 551 3.65 2.45 13.79
C TYR A 551 3.00 1.96 12.50
N ASN A 552 3.38 2.52 11.36
CA ASN A 552 2.85 2.16 10.06
C ASN A 552 3.97 1.96 9.05
N GLY A 553 4.82 0.95 9.28
CA GLY A 553 5.89 0.61 8.35
C GLY A 553 6.97 1.68 8.31
N PHE A 554 6.96 2.53 7.28
CA PHE A 554 7.98 3.56 7.07
C PHE A 554 7.74 4.86 7.86
N ARG A 555 6.51 5.09 8.33
CA ARG A 555 6.14 6.28 9.12
C ARG A 555 5.37 5.91 10.38
N ASP A 556 5.23 6.88 11.27
CA ASP A 556 4.38 6.82 12.46
C ASP A 556 3.19 7.77 12.26
N TYR A 557 2.03 7.32 12.69
CA TYR A 557 0.74 7.94 12.40
C TYR A 557 0.06 8.40 13.69
N ASP A 558 -0.38 9.66 13.69
CA ASP A 558 -1.12 10.27 14.80
C ASP A 558 -2.62 10.29 14.47
N ALA A 559 -3.33 9.29 15.01
CA ALA A 559 -4.77 9.16 14.84
C ALA A 559 -5.58 10.32 15.46
N SER A 560 -5.02 11.05 16.42
CA SER A 560 -5.73 12.15 17.09
C SER A 560 -5.94 13.36 16.18
N ILE A 561 -5.10 13.48 15.14
CA ILE A 561 -5.17 14.54 14.14
C ILE A 561 -5.17 14.00 12.69
N GLY A 562 -5.38 12.69 12.53
CA GLY A 562 -5.63 12.04 11.25
C GLY A 562 -4.47 12.09 10.24
N ARG A 563 -3.21 12.12 10.69
CA ARG A 563 -2.06 12.32 9.78
C ARG A 563 -0.74 11.70 10.26
N TYR A 564 0.25 11.61 9.36
CA TYR A 564 1.60 11.16 9.69
C TYR A 564 2.40 12.21 10.46
N VAL A 565 3.35 11.75 11.28
CA VAL A 565 4.24 12.63 12.05
C VAL A 565 5.54 12.94 11.29
N GLN A 566 5.82 12.23 10.20
CA GLN A 566 6.88 12.48 9.24
C GLN A 566 6.30 12.84 7.86
N SER A 567 7.03 13.65 7.09
CA SER A 567 6.79 13.80 5.66
C SER A 567 7.04 12.46 4.96
N ASP A 568 6.29 12.20 3.88
CA ASP A 568 6.43 11.01 3.05
C ASP A 568 7.85 10.87 2.50
N PRO A 569 8.56 9.75 2.74
CA PRO A 569 9.91 9.56 2.23
C PRO A 569 10.01 9.45 0.70
N ILE A 570 8.89 9.32 -0.02
CA ILE A 570 8.86 9.45 -1.49
C ILE A 570 8.27 10.74 -2.02
N GLY A 571 8.07 11.73 -1.13
CA GLY A 571 7.63 13.06 -1.49
C GLY A 571 6.30 13.02 -2.26
N LEU A 572 6.25 13.77 -3.37
CA LEU A 572 5.01 13.98 -4.13
C LEU A 572 4.45 12.70 -4.78
N ALA A 573 5.23 11.61 -4.87
CA ALA A 573 4.71 10.33 -5.35
C ALA A 573 3.72 9.67 -4.36
N GLY A 574 3.78 10.04 -3.07
CA GLY A 574 2.79 9.64 -2.05
C GLY A 574 1.56 10.54 -2.00
N GLY A 575 1.58 11.65 -2.75
CA GLY A 575 0.54 12.68 -2.79
C GLY A 575 1.09 14.10 -2.57
N MET A 576 0.32 15.11 -2.98
CA MET A 576 0.74 16.53 -2.85
C MET A 576 0.92 16.97 -1.39
N ASN A 577 0.15 16.39 -0.48
CA ASN A 577 0.33 16.55 0.95
C ASN A 577 1.08 15.35 1.52
N THR A 578 2.38 15.53 1.75
CA THR A 578 3.26 14.43 2.18
C THR A 578 3.00 13.95 3.61
N TYR A 579 2.06 14.54 4.35
CA TYR A 579 1.69 14.10 5.69
C TYR A 579 0.31 13.44 5.75
N ALA A 580 -0.48 13.51 4.67
CA ALA A 580 -1.86 13.03 4.67
C ALA A 580 -1.93 11.50 4.81
N TYR A 581 -2.90 11.01 5.58
CA TYR A 581 -3.26 9.60 5.59
C TYR A 581 -4.38 9.33 4.60
N ALA A 582 -4.17 8.37 3.69
CA ALA A 582 -5.16 7.92 2.70
C ALA A 582 -5.84 9.08 1.92
N GLU A 583 -5.08 10.15 1.61
CA GLU A 583 -5.59 11.38 0.98
C GLU A 583 -6.85 11.94 1.66
N SER A 584 -6.90 11.86 2.99
CA SER A 584 -8.05 12.31 3.79
C SER A 584 -9.36 11.56 3.54
N ASN A 585 -9.28 10.32 3.02
CA ASN A 585 -10.42 9.41 2.86
C ASN A 585 -10.14 8.03 3.50
N PRO A 586 -10.05 7.96 4.84
CA PRO A 586 -9.67 6.74 5.54
C PRO A 586 -10.80 5.69 5.62
N VAL A 587 -11.99 5.99 5.09
CA VAL A 587 -13.11 5.03 5.07
C VAL A 587 -13.11 4.18 3.79
N ASN A 588 -12.49 4.67 2.71
CA ASN A 588 -12.39 3.96 1.43
C ASN A 588 -10.97 3.43 1.14
N GLY A 589 -9.95 3.98 1.81
CA GLY A 589 -8.56 3.64 1.57
C GLY A 589 -7.76 3.43 2.85
N VAL A 590 -6.67 2.69 2.69
CA VAL A 590 -5.68 2.39 3.73
C VAL A 590 -4.29 2.67 3.19
N ASP A 591 -3.30 2.83 4.04
CA ASP A 591 -1.90 2.95 3.62
C ASP A 591 -1.07 1.92 4.40
N PRO A 592 -0.89 0.69 3.85
CA PRO A 592 -0.32 -0.41 4.61
C PRO A 592 1.19 -0.32 4.85
N LEU A 593 1.86 0.65 4.23
CA LEU A 593 3.31 0.81 4.37
C LEU A 593 3.68 2.16 4.99
N GLY A 594 2.74 3.09 5.11
CA GLY A 594 3.03 4.45 5.52
C GLY A 594 3.70 5.23 4.42
N LEU A 595 3.22 5.13 3.18
CA LEU A 595 3.92 5.56 1.98
C LEU A 595 3.01 5.98 0.81
N ALA A 596 1.90 5.28 0.62
CA ALA A 596 0.94 5.57 -0.43
C ALA A 596 -0.38 4.87 -0.10
N LYS A 597 -1.49 5.53 -0.43
CA LYS A 597 -2.81 4.92 -0.23
C LYS A 597 -3.02 3.74 -1.18
N ILE A 598 -3.78 2.77 -0.71
CA ILE A 598 -4.41 1.71 -1.47
C ILE A 598 -5.91 1.84 -1.25
N ILE A 599 -6.66 1.85 -2.34
CA ILE A 599 -8.12 1.87 -2.31
C ILE A 599 -8.62 0.43 -2.24
N LEU A 600 -9.44 0.11 -1.24
CA LEU A 600 -9.89 -1.28 -1.01
C LEU A 600 -11.19 -1.63 -1.75
N PHE A 601 -12.02 -0.63 -2.08
CA PHE A 601 -13.16 -0.80 -2.99
C PHE A 601 -12.73 -0.30 -4.35
N LYS A 602 -12.54 -1.22 -5.29
CA LYS A 602 -12.17 -0.84 -6.65
C LYS A 602 -13.19 0.17 -7.16
N LYS A 603 -12.68 1.30 -7.63
CA LYS A 603 -13.31 2.01 -8.73
C LYS A 603 -13.18 1.04 -9.90
N GLU A 604 -14.22 0.27 -10.19
CA GLU A 604 -14.22 -0.62 -11.34
C GLU A 604 -14.28 0.24 -12.60
N GLU A 605 -13.11 0.77 -12.95
CA GLU A 605 -12.69 1.48 -14.16
C GLU A 605 -11.28 2.08 -13.94
N GLU A 606 -10.31 1.23 -13.58
CA GLU A 606 -8.87 1.53 -13.68
C GLU A 606 -8.38 1.64 -15.14
N LYS A 607 -9.26 1.94 -16.10
CA LYS A 607 -8.86 2.15 -17.51
C LYS A 607 -8.20 3.50 -17.77
N PHE A 608 -8.02 4.31 -16.74
CA PHE A 608 -7.08 5.41 -16.72
C PHE A 608 -6.33 5.46 -15.39
N TYR A 609 -5.56 4.42 -15.09
CA TYR A 609 -4.38 4.62 -14.23
C TYR A 609 -3.38 5.47 -15.03
N GLN A 610 -3.60 6.79 -15.03
CA GLN A 610 -2.61 7.77 -15.49
C GLN A 610 -1.29 7.70 -14.70
N GLY A 611 -1.14 6.75 -13.77
CA GLY A 611 0.14 6.34 -13.20
C GLY A 611 1.06 5.53 -14.13
N ALA A 612 0.61 5.00 -15.28
CA ALA A 612 1.58 4.59 -16.31
C ALA A 612 2.38 5.81 -16.84
N GLN A 613 1.83 7.02 -16.74
CA GLN A 613 2.54 8.29 -17.00
C GLN A 613 3.35 8.80 -15.80
N SER A 614 3.45 8.03 -14.71
CA SER A 614 4.43 8.33 -13.66
C SER A 614 5.82 7.76 -13.98
N MET A 615 5.98 7.15 -15.17
CA MET A 615 7.28 7.01 -15.83
C MET A 615 7.40 8.06 -16.93
N PRO A 616 8.43 8.91 -16.91
CA PRO A 616 8.66 9.82 -18.02
C PRO A 616 8.95 9.02 -19.29
N ASP A 617 8.33 9.39 -20.41
CA ASP A 617 8.76 8.93 -21.74
C ASP A 617 10.27 9.18 -21.88
N VAL A 618 11.02 8.19 -22.35
CA VAL A 618 12.44 8.39 -22.67
C VAL A 618 12.51 9.14 -24.01
N GLN A 619 12.80 10.45 -23.96
CA GLN A 619 12.90 11.29 -25.15
C GLN A 619 13.77 10.66 -26.26
N GLY A 620 13.27 10.71 -27.51
CA GLY A 620 13.96 10.20 -28.70
C GLY A 620 13.80 8.70 -28.95
N ARG A 621 12.88 8.04 -28.21
CA ARG A 621 12.60 6.60 -28.30
C ARG A 621 11.08 6.39 -28.34
N TRP A 622 10.64 5.33 -29.00
CA TRP A 622 9.23 4.96 -29.12
C TRP A 622 8.88 3.92 -28.08
N ALA A 623 7.95 4.20 -27.15
CA ALA A 623 7.61 3.25 -26.09
C ALA A 623 6.28 2.51 -26.35
N ILE A 624 6.23 1.23 -25.96
CA ILE A 624 5.04 0.38 -26.02
C ILE A 624 4.71 -0.09 -24.60
N TYR A 625 3.55 0.32 -24.07
CA TYR A 625 3.06 -0.04 -22.74
C TYR A 625 1.89 -1.03 -22.82
N ALA A 626 2.10 -2.29 -22.44
CA ALA A 626 1.07 -3.35 -22.49
C ALA A 626 1.44 -4.58 -21.64
N HIS A 627 0.49 -5.49 -21.37
CA HIS A 627 0.86 -6.84 -20.90
C HIS A 627 1.62 -7.63 -21.97
N MET A 628 2.79 -8.14 -21.62
CA MET A 628 3.69 -8.84 -22.55
C MET A 628 4.08 -10.23 -22.05
N SER A 629 4.54 -11.06 -22.98
CA SER A 629 5.29 -12.29 -22.69
C SER A 629 6.56 -12.31 -23.55
N PRO A 630 7.49 -13.26 -23.37
CA PRO A 630 8.68 -13.36 -24.21
C PRO A 630 8.36 -13.40 -25.70
N ASN A 631 7.15 -13.84 -26.07
CA ASN A 631 6.84 -14.15 -27.46
C ASN A 631 5.84 -13.21 -28.16
N VAL A 632 5.02 -12.44 -27.43
CA VAL A 632 3.92 -11.64 -28.02
C VAL A 632 3.58 -10.43 -27.15
N VAL A 633 3.06 -9.37 -27.78
CA VAL A 633 2.33 -8.29 -27.08
C VAL A 633 0.87 -8.72 -26.95
N GLN A 634 0.26 -8.54 -25.76
CA GLN A 634 -1.12 -8.94 -25.47
C GLN A 634 -1.91 -7.76 -24.92
N ASN A 635 -3.18 -7.67 -25.30
CA ASN A 635 -4.13 -6.79 -24.62
C ASN A 635 -4.69 -7.53 -23.39
N ASP A 636 -4.87 -6.82 -22.28
CA ASP A 636 -5.04 -7.27 -20.88
C ASP A 636 -6.25 -8.19 -20.59
N LYS A 637 -6.97 -8.67 -21.60
CA LYS A 637 -8.00 -9.71 -21.44
C LYS A 637 -7.41 -11.10 -21.67
N LYS A 638 -7.70 -12.05 -20.78
CA LYS A 638 -7.52 -13.50 -21.07
C LYS A 638 -8.25 -13.84 -22.38
N GLY A 639 -7.49 -14.12 -23.45
CA GLY A 639 -8.02 -14.36 -24.80
C GLY A 639 -7.95 -13.17 -25.78
N GLY A 640 -7.30 -12.07 -25.40
CA GLY A 640 -7.08 -10.90 -26.27
C GLY A 640 -6.18 -11.20 -27.48
N ALA A 641 -6.23 -10.30 -28.47
CA ALA A 641 -5.40 -10.37 -29.67
C ALA A 641 -3.91 -10.39 -29.30
N ARG A 642 -3.17 -11.36 -29.86
CA ARG A 642 -1.72 -11.49 -29.69
C ARG A 642 -1.03 -10.88 -30.90
N MET A 643 -0.23 -9.85 -30.67
CA MET A 643 0.52 -9.18 -31.73
C MET A 643 1.94 -9.76 -31.80
N ASN A 644 2.34 -10.18 -33.00
CA ASN A 644 3.70 -10.59 -33.30
C ASN A 644 4.57 -9.38 -33.73
N VAL A 645 5.85 -9.61 -34.02
CA VAL A 645 6.82 -8.56 -34.41
C VAL A 645 6.36 -7.73 -35.61
N ALA A 646 5.72 -8.36 -36.61
CA ALA A 646 5.24 -7.66 -37.80
C ALA A 646 4.01 -6.80 -37.49
N ASP A 647 3.11 -7.30 -36.64
CA ASP A 647 1.92 -6.57 -36.20
C ASP A 647 2.31 -5.31 -35.40
N VAL A 648 3.29 -5.44 -34.50
CA VAL A 648 3.84 -4.33 -33.72
C VAL A 648 4.50 -3.29 -34.63
N ALA A 649 5.25 -3.72 -35.65
CA ALA A 649 5.91 -2.80 -36.57
C ALA A 649 4.91 -2.06 -37.46
N ALA A 650 3.82 -2.73 -37.87
CA ALA A 650 2.74 -2.09 -38.62
C ALA A 650 2.04 -1.01 -37.77
N MET A 651 1.82 -1.30 -36.49
CA MET A 651 1.28 -0.34 -35.53
C MET A 651 2.20 0.89 -35.37
N LEU A 652 3.50 0.67 -35.12
CA LEU A 652 4.47 1.75 -34.93
C LEU A 652 4.65 2.60 -36.20
N LYS A 653 4.70 1.99 -37.38
CA LYS A 653 4.78 2.72 -38.65
C LYS A 653 3.57 3.61 -38.88
N LYS A 654 2.37 3.17 -38.47
CA LYS A 654 1.16 4.00 -38.52
C LYS A 654 1.26 5.22 -37.59
N ALA A 655 2.01 5.09 -36.50
CA ALA A 655 2.28 6.17 -35.55
C ALA A 655 3.45 7.09 -35.97
N GLY A 656 4.23 6.74 -37.00
CA GLY A 656 5.31 7.58 -37.54
C GLY A 656 6.73 7.06 -37.28
N TRP A 657 6.88 5.90 -36.65
CA TRP A 657 8.17 5.26 -36.40
C TRP A 657 8.85 4.78 -37.69
N LYS A 658 10.16 5.00 -37.79
CA LYS A 658 10.99 4.50 -38.89
C LYS A 658 11.96 3.41 -38.40
N PRO A 659 12.17 2.32 -39.18
CA PRO A 659 13.18 1.32 -38.84
C PRO A 659 14.56 1.95 -38.59
N GLY A 660 15.16 1.63 -37.46
CA GLY A 660 16.41 2.21 -36.95
C GLY A 660 16.21 3.18 -35.78
N GLU A 661 15.01 3.75 -35.63
CA GLU A 661 14.68 4.61 -34.48
C GLU A 661 14.40 3.75 -33.24
N PRO A 662 14.92 4.10 -32.05
CA PRO A 662 14.85 3.20 -30.89
C PRO A 662 13.41 2.92 -30.43
N VAL A 663 13.15 1.68 -29.97
CA VAL A 663 11.82 1.24 -29.48
C VAL A 663 11.92 0.52 -28.14
N ASP A 664 11.13 0.94 -27.18
CA ASP A 664 11.16 0.48 -25.79
C ASP A 664 9.88 -0.36 -25.49
N PHE A 665 10.06 -1.62 -25.08
CA PHE A 665 8.98 -2.57 -24.79
C PHE A 665 8.71 -2.65 -23.28
N MET A 666 7.83 -1.78 -22.79
CA MET A 666 7.54 -1.54 -21.37
C MET A 666 6.40 -2.46 -20.89
N GLY A 667 6.75 -3.71 -20.59
CA GLY A 667 5.81 -4.75 -20.17
C GLY A 667 6.49 -6.05 -19.72
N CYS A 668 5.79 -6.87 -18.93
CA CYS A 668 6.38 -8.03 -18.26
C CYS A 668 7.09 -8.97 -19.23
N ARG A 669 8.35 -9.34 -18.94
CA ARG A 669 9.09 -10.40 -19.66
C ARG A 669 9.34 -10.12 -21.15
N SER A 670 9.26 -8.85 -21.60
CA SER A 670 9.41 -8.45 -23.00
C SER A 670 10.82 -8.65 -23.57
N ALA A 671 11.83 -8.81 -22.69
CA ALA A 671 13.22 -9.16 -23.05
C ALA A 671 13.71 -10.47 -22.40
N GLN A 672 12.82 -11.33 -21.91
CA GLN A 672 13.21 -12.57 -21.21
C GLN A 672 13.56 -13.72 -22.20
N GLY A 673 14.84 -14.14 -22.21
CA GLY A 673 15.36 -15.29 -22.97
C GLY A 673 15.77 -14.99 -24.42
N ASP A 674 16.50 -15.91 -25.05
CA ASP A 674 16.85 -15.85 -26.48
C ASP A 674 15.59 -15.96 -27.34
N HIS A 675 15.49 -15.11 -28.36
CA HIS A 675 14.32 -14.92 -29.23
C HIS A 675 13.14 -14.19 -28.59
N SER A 676 13.38 -13.28 -27.64
CA SER A 676 12.34 -12.41 -27.08
C SER A 676 11.68 -11.50 -28.13
N ILE A 677 10.51 -10.92 -27.82
CA ILE A 677 9.81 -10.04 -28.75
C ILE A 677 10.62 -8.77 -29.06
N ALA A 678 11.31 -8.19 -28.08
CA ALA A 678 12.19 -7.04 -28.29
C ALA A 678 13.39 -7.40 -29.20
N GLU A 679 14.06 -8.53 -28.93
CA GLU A 679 15.21 -8.97 -29.73
C GLU A 679 14.81 -9.30 -31.19
N ARG A 680 13.70 -10.01 -31.38
CA ARG A 680 13.20 -10.34 -32.72
C ARG A 680 12.77 -9.08 -33.47
N PHE A 681 12.23 -8.09 -32.78
CA PHE A 681 11.91 -6.79 -33.36
C PHE A 681 13.17 -6.03 -33.78
N SER A 682 14.20 -6.00 -32.92
CA SER A 682 15.50 -5.40 -33.21
C SER A 682 16.17 -6.01 -34.44
N LYS A 683 16.22 -7.36 -34.53
CA LYS A 683 16.81 -8.06 -35.68
C LYS A 683 16.01 -7.86 -36.96
N ALA A 684 14.68 -7.90 -36.89
CA ALA A 684 13.82 -7.76 -38.06
C ALA A 684 13.88 -6.36 -38.69
N TYR A 685 14.12 -5.32 -37.88
CA TYR A 685 14.03 -3.92 -38.32
C TYR A 685 15.30 -3.11 -38.04
N ASN A 686 16.42 -3.76 -37.71
CA ASN A 686 17.71 -3.15 -37.38
C ASN A 686 17.59 -1.95 -36.43
N THR A 687 16.83 -2.14 -35.36
CA THR A 687 16.39 -1.07 -34.46
C THR A 687 16.92 -1.29 -33.05
N PRO A 688 17.48 -0.27 -32.38
CA PRO A 688 17.84 -0.39 -30.97
C PRO A 688 16.57 -0.60 -30.12
N THR A 689 16.49 -1.69 -29.36
CA THR A 689 15.32 -1.96 -28.51
C THR A 689 15.69 -2.17 -27.05
N THR A 690 14.81 -1.77 -26.13
CA THR A 690 14.90 -2.11 -24.69
C THR A 690 13.64 -2.86 -24.23
N GLY A 691 13.75 -3.66 -23.17
CA GLY A 691 12.64 -4.42 -22.59
C GLY A 691 13.00 -5.08 -21.26
N ALA A 692 12.00 -5.65 -20.60
CA ALA A 692 11.99 -6.05 -19.20
C ALA A 692 12.09 -7.58 -18.97
N THR A 693 12.78 -8.02 -17.91
CA THR A 693 12.99 -9.44 -17.54
C THR A 693 12.26 -9.94 -16.27
N ASN A 694 11.82 -9.09 -15.31
CA ASN A 694 11.11 -9.39 -14.02
C ASN A 694 10.64 -8.11 -13.22
N TYR A 695 9.40 -8.12 -12.66
CA TYR A 695 8.80 -7.07 -11.78
C TYR A 695 8.49 -7.52 -10.33
N MET A 696 8.32 -6.56 -9.38
CA MET A 696 7.59 -6.72 -8.09
C MET A 696 6.18 -6.11 -8.20
N TRP A 697 5.15 -6.88 -7.83
CA TRP A 697 3.74 -6.47 -7.94
C TRP A 697 3.04 -6.60 -6.58
N PHE A 698 2.32 -5.57 -6.13
CA PHE A 698 1.46 -5.65 -4.94
C PHE A 698 0.11 -6.22 -5.34
N ASN A 699 -0.29 -7.33 -4.72
CA ASN A 699 -1.66 -7.85 -4.84
C ASN A 699 -2.44 -7.46 -3.57
N PRO A 700 -3.69 -6.96 -3.66
CA PRO A 700 -4.53 -6.61 -2.49
C PRO A 700 -4.77 -7.72 -1.46
N GLY A 701 -4.38 -8.98 -1.72
CA GLY A 701 -4.54 -10.12 -0.80
C GLY A 701 -3.37 -10.39 0.17
N GLY A 702 -2.51 -9.40 0.48
CA GLY A 702 -1.54 -9.53 1.58
C GLY A 702 -0.40 -10.55 1.42
N VAL A 703 -0.28 -11.26 0.30
CA VAL A 703 0.87 -12.15 0.05
C VAL A 703 1.97 -11.40 -0.68
N SER A 704 2.91 -10.85 0.08
CA SER A 704 4.21 -10.39 -0.42
C SER A 704 5.12 -11.59 -0.69
N GLY A 705 5.33 -11.91 -1.98
CA GLY A 705 6.37 -12.83 -2.41
C GLY A 705 7.52 -12.07 -3.07
N ILE A 706 8.73 -12.19 -2.53
CA ILE A 706 9.95 -11.98 -3.33
C ILE A 706 10.03 -13.20 -4.26
N TRP A 707 9.72 -13.04 -5.54
CA TRP A 707 9.90 -14.12 -6.52
C TRP A 707 11.21 -13.88 -7.29
N GLY A 708 12.18 -14.79 -7.14
CA GLY A 708 13.46 -14.74 -7.84
C GLY A 708 13.69 -15.89 -8.82
N LYS A 709 13.99 -15.51 -10.08
CA LYS A 709 14.95 -16.02 -11.11
C LYS A 709 14.87 -17.43 -11.75
N SER A 710 15.14 -17.48 -13.07
CA SER A 710 16.39 -17.96 -13.75
C SER A 710 16.36 -17.55 -15.27
N GLU A 711 17.39 -17.52 -16.12
CA GLU A 711 18.66 -18.29 -16.19
C GLU A 711 19.93 -17.47 -16.57
N GLU A 712 19.86 -16.17 -16.96
CA GLU A 712 21.10 -15.38 -17.21
C GLU A 712 21.21 -13.99 -16.52
N GLY A 713 20.22 -13.60 -15.71
CA GLY A 713 20.46 -12.71 -14.57
C GLY A 713 20.84 -11.23 -14.79
N LYS A 714 19.89 -10.38 -15.19
CA LYS A 714 19.66 -9.03 -14.58
C LYS A 714 18.22 -8.51 -14.83
N LYS A 715 17.75 -7.64 -13.93
CA LYS A 715 16.36 -7.24 -13.56
C LYS A 715 15.77 -6.10 -14.40
N ASP A 716 14.48 -5.83 -14.16
CA ASP A 716 13.56 -4.94 -14.87
C ASP A 716 13.03 -3.80 -13.97
N THR A 717 12.70 -2.66 -14.58
CA THR A 717 12.63 -1.32 -13.98
C THR A 717 11.29 -0.58 -14.11
N ASP A 718 10.23 -1.16 -14.67
CA ASP A 718 8.96 -0.46 -14.99
C ASP A 718 7.68 -0.80 -14.16
N ASN A 719 7.59 -0.49 -12.86
CA ASN A 719 6.30 -0.03 -12.28
C ASN A 719 6.54 0.76 -10.98
N PRO A 720 6.07 2.02 -10.82
CA PRO A 720 6.29 2.78 -9.60
C PRO A 720 5.25 2.37 -8.55
N GLY A 721 5.51 1.21 -7.94
CA GLY A 721 5.42 1.18 -6.49
C GLY A 721 6.58 1.97 -5.90
N LEU A 722 6.58 2.20 -4.59
CA LEU A 722 7.75 2.77 -3.94
C LEU A 722 9.04 2.03 -4.32
N PHE A 723 9.89 2.72 -5.06
CA PHE A 723 11.24 2.29 -5.32
C PHE A 723 12.07 2.56 -4.08
N MET A 724 12.16 1.59 -3.18
CA MET A 724 13.39 1.48 -2.40
C MET A 724 14.41 0.78 -3.28
N SER A 725 15.38 1.55 -3.79
CA SER A 725 16.71 0.99 -3.94
C SER A 725 17.17 0.61 -2.52
N PHE A 726 17.01 -0.65 -2.16
CA PHE A 726 18.15 -1.33 -1.59
C PHE A 726 19.01 -1.72 -2.80
#